data_AF-A0A2E4P5X7-F1
#
_entry.id   AF-A0A2E4P5X7-F1
#
_cell.length_a   1.000
_cell.length_b   1.000
_cell.length_c   1.000
_cell.angle_alpha   90.00
_cell.angle_beta   90.00
_cell.angle_gamma   90.00
#
_symmetry.space_group_name_H-M   'P 1'
#
loop_
_entity.id
_entity.type
_entity.pdbx_description
1 polymer ?
#
loop_
_entity_poly.entity_id
_entity_poly.type
_entity_poly.pdbx_seq_one_letter_code
_entity_poly.pdbx_strand_id
1 'polypeptide(L)'
;MPDNASFFQNLKLPSANPHEALETISRNHFRPLFDPKRFEVRSEDYRDKGVDFEIEVIEDTGVKRVYTNFRFLIQLKATDTITSNSDGSISIQIETSNINYLLNHPMPAYYVLYHNPSGKFYYENLRDYTSGLSIKDEHWKGQATHALRFSRVLDELAVEDMHHQTVQKGIMQRQLDEQMALLGESQYPTDKIILDRDLNIISDAEIRNLVEKGGFFLINKNRWADILQLHKKASGSMETSGLYNLIIGIASYHSGNMPDALSFLKAARKKDASMQPGLEHFLTYFETASKYAMGIYNEKQYTEKMILCSNSPALACYIALEKAKKEYIEDCNLDNALNTYEGKVRQVILDNECPTGLKFSATLELLQIDGENINIEYIRNISRINGLGLDNSDVLHKAYDFLNWFHKTYQEWLGKIREIMEFCKEDIGNTFLFYLASITRTRMNYHLLAISREIFLLEEHPQLPRLEFKGGDQPFRNLLEETTEAVNYFYGISHVENLMVCLSLQYEIAHYIGDKEIFEKAMREMEELADRYELNVINTAVQKLKSDGPYHETFIRSFDFEGHAQLKKMHNQRNELKLMDTNEAAIEGKMQKGRSSIMLYPIGIFSFPKVQKEIVYEILCISAEARQIFDNMLDSGIQPVANINYNPIITEGYVDTIPRQQTSESWENMYRIRKRFYEEAFYRLY
;
A
#
# COMPACT_ATOMS: atom_id res chain seq x y z
N MET A 1 -55.30 -35.87 -68.15
CA MET A 1 -53.95 -35.34 -68.45
C MET A 1 -53.12 -36.52 -68.94
N PRO A 2 -52.42 -36.44 -70.08
CA PRO A 2 -51.52 -37.51 -70.49
C PRO A 2 -50.39 -37.65 -69.46
N ASP A 3 -49.93 -38.88 -69.26
CA ASP A 3 -48.86 -39.22 -68.32
C ASP A 3 -47.53 -38.65 -68.83
N ASN A 4 -47.20 -37.43 -68.39
CA ASN A 4 -46.01 -36.70 -68.83
C ASN A 4 -44.72 -37.51 -68.60
N ALA A 5 -44.70 -38.45 -67.65
CA ALA A 5 -43.55 -39.31 -67.40
C ALA A 5 -43.22 -40.23 -68.59
N SER A 6 -44.24 -40.73 -69.32
CA SER A 6 -44.02 -41.64 -70.46
C SER A 6 -43.48 -40.91 -71.70
N PHE A 7 -43.70 -39.59 -71.80
CA PHE A 7 -43.16 -38.77 -72.88
C PHE A 7 -41.63 -38.64 -72.77
N PHE A 8 -41.12 -38.37 -71.57
CA PHE A 8 -39.68 -38.20 -71.34
C PHE A 8 -38.90 -39.51 -71.33
N GLN A 9 -39.53 -40.65 -71.03
CA GLN A 9 -38.89 -41.98 -71.08
C GLN A 9 -38.43 -42.39 -72.49
N ASN A 10 -39.06 -41.86 -73.55
CA ASN A 10 -38.71 -42.15 -74.94
C ASN A 10 -37.66 -41.18 -75.53
N LEU A 11 -37.25 -40.15 -74.78
CA LEU A 11 -36.25 -39.17 -75.20
C LEU A 11 -34.87 -39.58 -74.64
N LYS A 12 -33.83 -39.62 -75.49
CA LYS A 12 -32.44 -39.80 -75.06
C LYS A 12 -31.90 -38.48 -74.50
N LEU A 13 -32.24 -38.19 -73.25
CA LEU A 13 -31.76 -37.02 -72.52
C LEU A 13 -30.56 -37.37 -71.64
N PRO A 14 -29.67 -36.41 -71.34
CA PRO A 14 -28.64 -36.59 -70.32
C PRO A 14 -29.28 -36.97 -68.98
N SER A 15 -28.75 -38.00 -68.33
CA SER A 15 -29.14 -38.37 -66.96
C SER A 15 -28.65 -37.31 -65.98
N ALA A 16 -29.54 -36.85 -65.10
CA ALA A 16 -29.14 -35.98 -64.00
C ALA A 16 -28.11 -36.70 -63.10
N ASN A 17 -27.00 -36.03 -62.80
CA ASN A 17 -26.00 -36.52 -61.85
C ASN A 17 -26.45 -36.16 -60.41
N PRO A 18 -26.77 -37.14 -59.54
CA PRO A 18 -27.23 -36.86 -58.18
C PRO A 18 -26.25 -36.03 -57.35
N HIS A 19 -24.94 -36.18 -57.59
CA HIS A 19 -23.92 -35.39 -56.89
C HIS A 19 -23.93 -33.93 -57.32
N GLU A 20 -24.10 -33.63 -58.61
CA GLU A 20 -24.21 -32.25 -59.11
C GLU A 20 -25.50 -31.57 -58.63
N ALA A 21 -26.59 -32.35 -58.55
CA ALA A 21 -27.85 -31.87 -57.99
C ALA A 21 -27.70 -31.51 -56.50
N LEU A 22 -27.06 -32.38 -55.71
CA LEU A 22 -26.81 -32.15 -54.29
C LEU A 22 -25.86 -30.97 -54.04
N GLU A 23 -24.81 -30.82 -54.86
CA GLU A 23 -23.89 -29.69 -54.84
C GLU A 23 -24.67 -28.37 -55.08
N THR A 24 -25.53 -28.34 -56.10
CA THR A 24 -26.39 -27.19 -56.41
C THR A 24 -27.34 -26.84 -55.26
N ILE A 25 -28.01 -27.85 -54.68
CA ILE A 25 -28.92 -27.66 -53.54
C ILE A 25 -28.17 -27.06 -52.35
N SER A 26 -27.01 -27.63 -52.00
CA SER A 26 -26.22 -27.16 -50.86
C SER A 26 -25.79 -25.69 -51.03
N ARG A 27 -25.35 -25.29 -52.24
CA ARG A 27 -24.96 -23.90 -52.54
C ARG A 27 -26.13 -22.91 -52.42
N ASN A 28 -27.32 -23.31 -52.90
CA ASN A 28 -28.53 -22.48 -52.81
C ASN A 28 -28.97 -22.25 -51.36
N HIS A 29 -28.80 -23.26 -50.50
CA HIS A 29 -29.13 -23.14 -49.08
C HIS A 29 -28.05 -22.43 -48.25
N PHE A 30 -26.80 -22.39 -48.74
CA PHE A 30 -25.69 -21.83 -47.97
C PHE A 30 -25.66 -20.29 -47.98
N ARG A 31 -25.83 -19.67 -49.15
CA ARG A 31 -25.77 -18.20 -49.31
C ARG A 31 -26.69 -17.42 -48.34
N PRO A 32 -27.96 -17.83 -48.13
CA PRO A 32 -28.87 -17.10 -47.25
C PRO A 32 -28.50 -17.11 -45.75
N LEU A 33 -27.50 -17.90 -45.33
CA LEU A 33 -27.05 -17.92 -43.94
C LEU A 33 -26.33 -16.63 -43.51
N PHE A 34 -25.85 -15.84 -44.48
CA PHE A 34 -25.05 -14.63 -44.23
C PHE A 34 -25.86 -13.39 -44.61
N ASP A 35 -26.05 -12.47 -43.66
CA ASP A 35 -26.75 -11.20 -43.90
C ASP A 35 -25.96 -10.34 -44.91
N PRO A 36 -26.54 -9.96 -46.07
CA PRO A 36 -25.89 -9.10 -47.06
C PRO A 36 -25.47 -7.72 -46.54
N LYS A 37 -25.96 -7.30 -45.37
CA LYS A 37 -25.50 -6.06 -44.72
C LYS A 37 -24.17 -6.22 -44.00
N ARG A 38 -23.80 -7.45 -43.66
CA ARG A 38 -22.62 -7.80 -42.87
C ARG A 38 -21.61 -8.63 -43.64
N PHE A 39 -22.03 -9.24 -44.75
CA PHE A 39 -21.18 -10.11 -45.54
C PHE A 39 -21.42 -9.93 -47.03
N GLU A 40 -20.34 -10.05 -47.81
CA GLU A 40 -20.38 -10.20 -49.26
C GLU A 40 -19.94 -11.62 -49.61
N VAL A 41 -20.87 -12.46 -50.06
CA VAL A 41 -20.62 -13.88 -50.36
C VAL A 41 -20.25 -14.05 -51.82
N ARG A 42 -18.99 -14.37 -52.10
CA ARG A 42 -18.47 -14.61 -53.45
C ARG A 42 -18.33 -16.11 -53.69
N SER A 43 -18.85 -16.57 -54.81
CA SER A 43 -18.73 -17.97 -55.22
C SER A 43 -17.61 -18.12 -56.25
N GLU A 44 -16.85 -19.20 -56.13
CA GLU A 44 -15.95 -19.63 -57.19
C GLU A 44 -16.80 -20.20 -58.34
N ASP A 45 -16.73 -19.56 -59.52
CA ASP A 45 -17.50 -19.92 -60.71
C ASP A 45 -16.85 -21.07 -61.50
N TYR A 46 -15.55 -21.32 -61.26
CA TYR A 46 -14.80 -22.46 -61.78
C TYR A 46 -14.48 -23.42 -60.65
N ARG A 47 -14.48 -24.74 -60.92
CA ARG A 47 -14.19 -25.77 -59.92
C ARG A 47 -12.73 -25.64 -59.46
N ASP A 48 -12.50 -24.88 -58.39
CA ASP A 48 -11.18 -24.73 -57.78
C ASP A 48 -10.87 -25.94 -56.87
N LYS A 49 -9.58 -26.15 -56.62
CA LYS A 49 -8.99 -27.31 -55.95
C LYS A 49 -9.25 -27.38 -54.44
N GLY A 50 -10.25 -26.66 -53.92
CA GLY A 50 -10.57 -26.73 -52.50
C GLY A 50 -11.23 -25.52 -51.83
N VAL A 51 -11.81 -24.57 -52.57
CA VAL A 51 -12.60 -23.45 -52.02
C VAL A 51 -13.89 -23.31 -52.81
N ASP A 52 -15.04 -23.25 -52.13
CA ASP A 52 -16.36 -23.09 -52.75
C ASP A 52 -16.90 -21.66 -52.63
N PHE A 53 -16.60 -20.99 -51.51
CA PHE A 53 -16.94 -19.59 -51.27
C PHE A 53 -15.80 -18.84 -50.59
N GLU A 54 -15.66 -17.58 -50.98
CA GLU A 54 -14.88 -16.58 -50.28
C GLU A 54 -15.86 -15.51 -49.76
N ILE A 55 -15.92 -15.33 -48.44
CA ILE A 55 -16.89 -14.44 -47.81
C ILE A 55 -16.15 -13.28 -47.18
N GLU A 56 -16.47 -12.07 -47.62
CA GLU A 56 -15.93 -10.82 -47.07
C GLU A 56 -16.82 -10.26 -45.97
N VAL A 57 -16.21 -9.74 -44.92
CA VAL A 57 -16.90 -9.02 -43.84
C VAL A 57 -17.12 -7.55 -44.20
N ILE A 58 -18.32 -7.06 -43.92
CA ILE A 58 -18.73 -5.66 -44.06
C ILE A 58 -18.95 -5.10 -42.65
N GLU A 59 -18.24 -4.03 -42.32
CA GLU A 59 -18.33 -3.35 -41.03
C GLU A 59 -19.20 -2.10 -41.10
N ASP A 60 -19.97 -1.82 -40.04
CA ASP A 60 -20.73 -0.58 -39.90
C ASP A 60 -20.00 0.37 -38.94
N THR A 61 -19.48 1.48 -39.46
CA THR A 61 -18.74 2.45 -38.65
C THR A 61 -19.63 3.42 -37.89
N GLY A 62 -20.96 3.26 -37.97
CA GLY A 62 -21.96 4.21 -37.49
C GLY A 62 -22.19 5.40 -38.43
N VAL A 63 -21.29 5.61 -39.41
CA VAL A 63 -21.42 6.63 -40.45
C VAL A 63 -21.74 6.01 -41.81
N LYS A 64 -21.10 4.88 -42.13
CA LYS A 64 -21.31 4.14 -43.36
C LYS A 64 -20.89 2.68 -43.17
N ARG A 65 -21.38 1.82 -44.06
CA ARG A 65 -20.85 0.47 -44.19
C ARG A 65 -19.60 0.46 -45.06
N VAL A 66 -18.61 -0.32 -44.65
CA VAL A 66 -17.32 -0.43 -45.32
C VAL A 66 -17.01 -1.90 -45.62
N TYR A 67 -16.61 -2.14 -46.86
CA TYR A 67 -16.02 -3.41 -47.28
C TYR A 67 -14.60 -3.47 -46.72
N THR A 68 -14.32 -4.44 -45.86
CA THR A 68 -13.07 -4.51 -45.11
C THR A 68 -11.93 -5.16 -45.88
N ASN A 69 -12.26 -5.91 -46.94
CA ASN A 69 -11.38 -6.88 -47.58
C ASN A 69 -10.87 -7.98 -46.63
N PHE A 70 -11.44 -8.11 -45.42
CA PHE A 70 -11.19 -9.22 -44.51
C PHE A 70 -12.15 -10.34 -44.87
N ARG A 71 -11.60 -11.51 -45.18
CA ARG A 71 -12.35 -12.61 -45.77
C ARG A 71 -12.04 -13.91 -45.08
N PHE A 72 -12.97 -14.85 -45.18
CA PHE A 72 -12.78 -16.24 -44.81
C PHE A 72 -13.22 -17.17 -45.93
N LEU A 73 -12.62 -18.37 -45.95
CA LEU A 73 -12.84 -19.38 -46.95
C LEU A 73 -13.79 -20.46 -46.45
N ILE A 74 -14.63 -20.95 -47.35
CA ILE A 74 -15.51 -22.07 -47.11
C ILE A 74 -15.20 -23.18 -48.10
N GLN A 75 -14.91 -24.37 -47.59
CA GLN A 75 -15.04 -25.61 -48.34
C GLN A 75 -16.36 -26.26 -47.95
N LEU A 76 -17.32 -26.23 -48.87
CA LEU A 76 -18.63 -26.85 -48.73
C LEU A 76 -18.54 -28.34 -49.12
N LYS A 77 -19.21 -29.16 -48.33
CA LYS A 77 -19.45 -30.58 -48.56
C LYS A 77 -20.94 -30.85 -48.39
N ALA A 78 -21.46 -31.88 -49.03
CA ALA A 78 -22.87 -32.25 -48.91
C ALA A 78 -23.04 -33.77 -48.85
N THR A 79 -24.06 -34.23 -48.13
CA THR A 79 -24.38 -35.65 -48.00
C THR A 79 -25.88 -35.91 -47.92
N ASP A 80 -26.30 -37.04 -48.50
CA ASP A 80 -27.67 -37.58 -48.46
C ASP A 80 -27.82 -38.78 -47.52
N THR A 81 -26.71 -39.39 -47.07
CA THR A 81 -26.71 -40.78 -46.58
C THR A 81 -25.93 -41.04 -45.31
N ILE A 82 -25.18 -40.07 -44.75
CA ILE A 82 -24.36 -40.38 -43.58
C ILE A 82 -25.24 -40.57 -42.34
N THR A 83 -25.24 -41.79 -41.81
CA THR A 83 -25.72 -42.09 -40.46
C THR A 83 -24.87 -41.35 -39.43
N SER A 84 -25.51 -40.55 -38.59
CA SER A 84 -24.87 -39.90 -37.46
C SER A 84 -24.16 -40.91 -36.56
N ASN A 85 -23.02 -40.48 -36.01
CA ASN A 85 -22.34 -41.20 -34.93
C ASN A 85 -23.27 -41.32 -33.71
N SER A 86 -22.91 -42.16 -32.74
CA SER A 86 -23.70 -42.38 -31.52
C SER A 86 -23.98 -41.12 -30.70
N ASP A 87 -23.18 -40.07 -30.89
CA ASP A 87 -23.33 -38.77 -30.23
C ASP A 87 -23.96 -37.68 -31.14
N GLY A 88 -24.50 -38.07 -32.29
CA GLY A 88 -25.18 -37.17 -33.23
C GLY A 88 -24.25 -36.44 -34.21
N SER A 89 -22.92 -36.54 -34.06
CA SER A 89 -21.96 -35.93 -34.98
C SER A 89 -21.89 -36.66 -36.33
N ILE A 90 -21.34 -36.00 -37.35
CA ILE A 90 -21.17 -36.56 -38.70
C ILE A 90 -19.68 -36.55 -39.06
N SER A 91 -19.16 -37.67 -39.56
CA SER A 91 -17.75 -37.78 -39.94
C SER A 91 -17.55 -37.93 -41.45
N ILE A 92 -16.64 -37.16 -42.01
CA ILE A 92 -16.21 -37.26 -43.42
C ILE A 92 -14.70 -37.36 -43.51
N GLN A 93 -14.19 -38.03 -44.54
CA GLN A 93 -12.76 -38.07 -44.82
C GLN A 93 -12.35 -36.83 -45.61
N ILE A 94 -11.31 -36.15 -45.14
CA ILE A 94 -10.70 -34.99 -45.78
C ILE A 94 -9.28 -35.36 -46.20
N GLU A 95 -8.91 -35.06 -47.43
CA GLU A 95 -7.55 -35.28 -47.92
C GLU A 95 -6.57 -34.26 -47.30
N THR A 96 -5.38 -34.73 -46.94
CA THR A 96 -4.29 -33.87 -46.44
C THR A 96 -3.88 -32.81 -47.46
N SER A 97 -4.01 -33.12 -48.75
CA SER A 97 -3.82 -32.16 -49.87
C SER A 97 -4.75 -30.94 -49.72
N ASN A 98 -6.02 -31.14 -49.38
CA ASN A 98 -7.01 -30.08 -49.23
C ASN A 98 -6.81 -29.29 -47.93
N ILE A 99 -6.42 -29.96 -46.83
CA ILE A 99 -6.05 -29.27 -45.58
C ILE A 99 -4.89 -28.32 -45.84
N ASN A 100 -3.83 -28.80 -46.50
CA ASN A 100 -2.66 -27.98 -46.86
C ASN A 100 -3.02 -26.87 -47.85
N TYR A 101 -3.92 -27.13 -48.80
CA TYR A 101 -4.40 -26.12 -49.73
C TYR A 101 -5.03 -24.94 -48.98
N LEU A 102 -5.96 -25.21 -48.07
CA LEU A 102 -6.60 -24.16 -47.27
C LEU A 102 -5.61 -23.47 -46.30
N LEU A 103 -4.65 -24.20 -45.73
CA LEU A 103 -3.61 -23.63 -44.86
C LEU A 103 -2.65 -22.68 -45.59
N ASN A 104 -2.53 -22.78 -46.93
CA ASN A 104 -1.72 -21.84 -47.72
C ASN A 104 -2.38 -20.45 -47.86
N HIS A 105 -3.64 -20.31 -47.47
CA HIS A 105 -4.31 -19.02 -47.45
C HIS A 105 -4.13 -18.32 -46.09
N PRO A 106 -3.90 -16.98 -46.08
CA PRO A 106 -3.77 -16.22 -44.83
C PRO A 106 -5.11 -16.01 -44.10
N MET A 107 -6.23 -16.30 -44.79
CA MET A 107 -7.59 -16.13 -44.31
C MET A 107 -8.01 -17.27 -43.36
N PRO A 108 -8.90 -17.03 -42.40
CA PRO A 108 -9.60 -18.12 -41.73
C PRO A 108 -10.30 -19.01 -42.76
N ALA A 109 -10.35 -20.30 -42.49
CA ALA A 109 -11.00 -21.27 -43.37
C ALA A 109 -11.85 -22.22 -42.56
N TYR A 110 -12.99 -22.59 -43.14
CA TYR A 110 -13.96 -23.47 -42.51
C TYR A 110 -14.38 -24.57 -43.46
N TYR A 111 -14.51 -25.76 -42.92
CA TYR A 111 -15.27 -26.80 -43.57
C TYR A 111 -16.73 -26.65 -43.18
N VAL A 112 -17.62 -26.77 -44.16
CA VAL A 112 -19.06 -26.75 -43.93
C VAL A 112 -19.68 -27.98 -44.56
N LEU A 113 -20.52 -28.69 -43.81
CA LEU A 113 -21.25 -29.87 -44.27
C LEU A 113 -22.75 -29.60 -44.31
N TYR A 114 -23.34 -29.67 -45.49
CA TYR A 114 -24.78 -29.71 -45.67
C TYR A 114 -25.31 -31.14 -45.53
N HIS A 115 -26.19 -31.35 -44.56
CA HIS A 115 -26.91 -32.61 -44.39
C HIS A 115 -28.32 -32.45 -44.96
N ASN A 116 -28.51 -32.93 -46.20
CA ASN A 116 -29.73 -32.72 -46.97
C ASN A 116 -31.00 -33.27 -46.30
N PRO A 117 -31.02 -34.49 -45.68
CA PRO A 117 -32.22 -35.00 -45.04
C PRO A 117 -32.76 -34.12 -43.91
N SER A 118 -31.88 -33.39 -43.19
CA SER A 118 -32.31 -32.46 -42.13
C SER A 118 -32.33 -31.00 -42.58
N GLY A 119 -31.83 -30.68 -43.78
CA GLY A 119 -31.66 -29.31 -44.26
C GLY A 119 -30.74 -28.45 -43.39
N LYS A 120 -29.79 -29.05 -42.64
CA LYS A 120 -28.92 -28.33 -41.68
C LYS A 120 -27.49 -28.25 -42.19
N PHE A 121 -26.80 -27.18 -41.80
CA PHE A 121 -25.37 -27.03 -41.97
C PHE A 121 -24.64 -27.31 -40.66
N TYR A 122 -23.52 -28.00 -40.77
CA TYR A 122 -22.55 -28.15 -39.70
C TYR A 122 -21.24 -27.52 -40.15
N TYR A 123 -20.41 -27.09 -39.20
CA TYR A 123 -19.13 -26.48 -39.53
C TYR A 123 -18.01 -26.94 -38.61
N GLU A 124 -16.78 -26.77 -39.08
CA GLU A 124 -15.56 -26.95 -38.30
C GLU A 124 -14.50 -25.96 -38.78
N ASN A 125 -13.79 -25.33 -37.84
CA ASN A 125 -12.74 -24.37 -38.13
C ASN A 125 -11.45 -25.13 -38.47
N LEU A 126 -10.78 -24.74 -39.56
CA LEU A 126 -9.55 -25.39 -40.00
C LEU A 126 -8.43 -25.34 -38.93
N ARG A 127 -8.32 -24.22 -38.20
CA ARG A 127 -7.34 -24.04 -37.12
C ARG A 127 -7.60 -25.01 -35.99
N ASP A 128 -8.85 -25.13 -35.54
CA ASP A 128 -9.23 -26.05 -34.45
C ASP A 128 -8.96 -27.49 -34.87
N TYR A 129 -9.35 -27.84 -36.10
CA TYR A 129 -9.13 -29.17 -36.66
C TYR A 129 -7.64 -29.53 -36.76
N THR A 130 -6.83 -28.65 -37.35
CA THR A 130 -5.38 -28.90 -37.52
C THR A 130 -4.62 -28.89 -36.20
N SER A 131 -5.06 -28.08 -35.22
CA SER A 131 -4.55 -28.13 -33.85
C SER A 131 -4.88 -29.49 -33.21
N GLY A 132 -6.11 -29.96 -33.36
CA GLY A 132 -6.55 -31.28 -32.89
C GLY A 132 -5.80 -32.44 -33.54
N LEU A 133 -5.48 -32.34 -34.83
CA LEU A 133 -4.62 -33.32 -35.52
C LEU A 133 -3.21 -33.33 -34.93
N SER A 134 -2.62 -32.15 -34.75
CA SER A 134 -1.24 -32.00 -34.23
C SER A 134 -1.09 -32.51 -32.80
N ILE A 135 -2.12 -32.36 -31.95
CA ILE A 135 -2.14 -32.92 -30.58
C ILE A 135 -2.22 -34.44 -30.60
N LYS A 136 -2.98 -35.03 -31.54
CA LYS A 136 -3.18 -36.48 -31.62
C LYS A 136 -1.99 -37.21 -32.25
N ASP A 137 -1.36 -36.61 -33.25
CA ASP A 137 -0.23 -37.18 -33.98
C ASP A 137 0.64 -36.05 -34.53
N GLU A 138 1.87 -35.92 -34.03
CA GLU A 138 2.85 -34.93 -34.49
C GLU A 138 3.22 -35.12 -35.99
N HIS A 139 3.03 -36.33 -36.52
CA HIS A 139 3.37 -36.70 -37.90
C HIS A 139 2.13 -36.80 -38.82
N TRP A 140 0.98 -36.24 -38.41
CA TRP A 140 -0.28 -36.34 -39.17
C TRP A 140 -0.14 -35.95 -40.64
N LYS A 141 0.73 -34.98 -40.96
CA LYS A 141 1.01 -34.50 -42.33
C LYS A 141 1.47 -35.61 -43.30
N GLY A 142 1.96 -36.74 -42.81
CA GLY A 142 2.36 -37.89 -43.64
C GLY A 142 1.19 -38.80 -44.03
N GLN A 143 0.02 -38.67 -43.42
CA GLN A 143 -1.16 -39.47 -43.75
C GLN A 143 -1.87 -38.89 -44.99
N ALA A 144 -2.53 -39.75 -45.78
CA ALA A 144 -3.23 -39.31 -47.00
C ALA A 144 -4.56 -38.60 -46.71
N THR A 145 -5.29 -39.08 -45.69
CA THR A 145 -6.63 -38.60 -45.33
C THR A 145 -6.83 -38.60 -43.83
N HIS A 146 -7.70 -37.70 -43.35
CA HIS A 146 -8.08 -37.58 -41.95
C HIS A 146 -9.60 -37.50 -41.80
N ALA A 147 -10.11 -38.15 -40.75
CA ALA A 147 -11.52 -38.07 -40.39
C ALA A 147 -11.81 -36.73 -39.70
N LEU A 148 -12.60 -35.88 -40.37
CA LEU A 148 -13.15 -34.65 -39.81
C LEU A 148 -14.52 -34.95 -39.20
N ARG A 149 -14.72 -34.55 -37.95
CA ARG A 149 -15.97 -34.76 -37.21
C ARG A 149 -16.71 -33.44 -37.03
N PHE A 150 -17.90 -33.36 -37.63
CA PHE A 150 -18.83 -32.25 -37.51
C PHE A 150 -19.77 -32.47 -36.33
N SER A 151 -19.57 -31.73 -35.25
CA SER A 151 -20.46 -31.72 -34.09
C SER A 151 -21.17 -30.39 -33.86
N ARG A 152 -20.77 -29.33 -34.57
CA ARG A 152 -21.28 -27.96 -34.40
C ARG A 152 -22.21 -27.61 -35.55
N VAL A 153 -23.41 -27.12 -35.23
CA VAL A 153 -24.37 -26.58 -36.22
C VAL A 153 -23.92 -25.17 -36.61
N LEU A 154 -24.00 -24.84 -37.89
CA LEU A 154 -23.78 -23.49 -38.38
C LEU A 154 -25.07 -22.67 -38.22
N ASP A 155 -25.22 -22.05 -37.06
CA ASP A 155 -26.32 -21.15 -36.70
C ASP A 155 -25.85 -19.68 -36.68
N GLU A 156 -26.73 -18.76 -36.26
CA GLU A 156 -26.42 -17.32 -36.19
C GLU A 156 -25.23 -17.01 -35.27
N LEU A 157 -25.07 -17.74 -34.15
CA LEU A 157 -23.95 -17.56 -33.22
C LEU A 157 -22.64 -18.02 -33.86
N ALA A 158 -22.67 -19.12 -34.60
CA ALA A 158 -21.50 -19.58 -35.36
C ALA A 158 -21.11 -18.58 -36.46
N VAL A 159 -22.07 -17.97 -37.16
CA VAL A 159 -21.79 -16.91 -38.15
C VAL A 159 -21.20 -15.66 -37.50
N GLU A 160 -21.67 -15.28 -36.31
CA GLU A 160 -21.09 -14.19 -35.52
C GLU A 160 -19.63 -14.49 -35.10
N ASP A 161 -19.36 -15.72 -34.65
CA ASP A 161 -18.01 -16.16 -34.31
C ASP A 161 -17.07 -16.12 -35.54
N MET A 162 -17.55 -16.57 -36.70
CA MET A 162 -16.82 -16.46 -37.96
C MET A 162 -16.50 -14.99 -38.31
N HIS A 163 -17.45 -14.08 -38.12
CA HIS A 163 -17.24 -12.64 -38.31
C HIS A 163 -16.15 -12.11 -37.40
N HIS A 164 -16.28 -12.32 -36.08
CA HIS A 164 -15.33 -11.84 -35.09
C HIS A 164 -13.92 -12.38 -35.34
N GLN A 165 -13.77 -13.67 -35.60
CA GLN A 165 -12.47 -14.27 -35.91
C GLN A 165 -11.85 -13.71 -37.20
N THR A 166 -12.68 -13.44 -38.21
CA THR A 166 -12.23 -12.85 -39.48
C THR A 166 -11.74 -11.42 -39.30
N VAL A 167 -12.47 -10.62 -38.53
CA VAL A 167 -12.09 -9.23 -38.23
C VAL A 167 -10.79 -9.19 -37.42
N GLN A 168 -10.69 -9.98 -36.34
CA GLN A 168 -9.46 -10.05 -35.55
C GLN A 168 -8.25 -10.48 -36.38
N LYS A 169 -8.39 -11.53 -37.20
CA LYS A 169 -7.33 -12.01 -38.08
C LYS A 169 -6.96 -10.95 -39.14
N GLY A 170 -7.95 -10.27 -39.70
CA GLY A 170 -7.77 -9.21 -40.71
C GLY A 170 -7.03 -7.99 -40.16
N ILE A 171 -7.41 -7.51 -38.98
CA ILE A 171 -6.70 -6.42 -38.27
C ILE A 171 -5.25 -6.83 -38.00
N MET A 172 -5.04 -8.03 -37.47
CA MET A 172 -3.69 -8.54 -37.20
C MET A 172 -2.86 -8.62 -38.49
N GLN A 173 -3.40 -9.18 -39.58
CA GLN A 173 -2.66 -9.26 -40.84
C GLN A 173 -2.32 -7.86 -41.38
N ARG A 174 -3.26 -6.91 -41.31
CA ARG A 174 -3.03 -5.53 -41.74
C ARG A 174 -1.91 -4.86 -40.92
N GLN A 175 -1.94 -5.01 -39.60
CA GLN A 175 -0.90 -4.50 -38.70
C GLN A 175 0.46 -5.17 -38.98
N LEU A 176 0.47 -6.47 -39.27
CA LEU A 176 1.69 -7.20 -39.64
C LEU A 176 2.29 -6.61 -40.90
N ASP A 177 1.48 -6.41 -41.94
CA ASP A 177 1.92 -5.86 -43.22
C ASP A 177 2.44 -4.42 -43.06
N GLU A 178 1.79 -3.59 -42.24
CA GLU A 178 2.26 -2.25 -41.91
C GLU A 178 3.62 -2.29 -41.19
N GLN A 179 3.77 -3.15 -40.18
CA GLN A 179 5.01 -3.27 -39.42
C GLN A 179 6.13 -3.89 -40.28
N MET A 180 5.82 -4.84 -41.17
CA MET A 180 6.79 -5.39 -42.13
C MET A 180 7.28 -4.33 -43.11
N ALA A 181 6.39 -3.45 -43.57
CA ALA A 181 6.77 -2.32 -44.42
C ALA A 181 7.71 -1.35 -43.69
N LEU A 182 7.43 -1.06 -42.42
CA LEU A 182 8.27 -0.21 -41.58
C LEU A 182 9.60 -0.88 -41.18
N LEU A 183 9.64 -2.21 -41.05
CA LEU A 183 10.84 -2.95 -40.66
C LEU A 183 11.97 -2.76 -41.67
N GLY A 184 11.64 -2.68 -42.97
CA GLY A 184 12.60 -2.42 -44.04
C GLY A 184 13.26 -1.04 -43.95
N GLU A 185 12.64 -0.10 -43.25
CA GLU A 185 13.15 1.24 -42.97
C GLU A 185 13.73 1.36 -41.55
N SER A 186 13.74 0.28 -40.75
CA SER A 186 14.23 0.34 -39.39
C SER A 186 15.71 0.70 -39.35
N GLN A 187 16.04 1.61 -38.43
CA GLN A 187 17.42 1.95 -38.10
C GLN A 187 18.20 0.73 -37.58
N TYR A 188 17.51 -0.25 -36.98
CA TYR A 188 18.13 -1.40 -36.33
C TYR A 188 17.73 -2.70 -37.05
N PRO A 189 18.65 -3.34 -37.79
CA PRO A 189 18.36 -4.53 -38.60
C PRO A 189 17.90 -5.76 -37.80
N THR A 190 18.11 -5.76 -36.48
CA THR A 190 17.75 -6.85 -35.58
C THR A 190 16.35 -6.70 -34.99
N ASP A 191 15.65 -5.60 -35.27
CA ASP A 191 14.30 -5.37 -34.77
C ASP A 191 13.35 -6.48 -35.23
N LYS A 192 12.51 -6.94 -34.29
CA LYS A 192 11.53 -7.99 -34.54
C LYS A 192 10.11 -7.44 -34.45
N ILE A 193 9.23 -8.10 -35.17
CA ILE A 193 7.78 -8.00 -35.00
C ILE A 193 7.35 -9.13 -34.07
N ILE A 194 6.58 -8.78 -33.04
CA ILE A 194 6.17 -9.66 -31.97
C ILE A 194 4.66 -9.82 -32.07
N LEU A 195 4.22 -11.07 -32.13
CA LEU A 195 2.81 -11.47 -32.16
C LEU A 195 2.50 -12.21 -30.86
N ASP A 196 1.54 -11.72 -30.09
CA ASP A 196 1.09 -12.41 -28.87
C ASP A 196 -0.02 -13.44 -29.14
N ARG A 197 -0.49 -14.11 -28.08
CA ARG A 197 -1.53 -15.14 -28.18
C ARG A 197 -2.90 -14.59 -28.59
N ASP A 198 -3.14 -13.31 -28.32
CA ASP A 198 -4.37 -12.59 -28.59
C ASP A 198 -4.32 -11.89 -29.97
N LEU A 199 -3.30 -12.20 -30.78
CA LEU A 199 -3.07 -11.66 -32.10
C LEU A 199 -2.72 -10.17 -32.13
N ASN A 200 -2.29 -9.59 -31.01
CA ASN A 200 -1.77 -8.23 -31.01
C ASN A 200 -0.36 -8.22 -31.59
N ILE A 201 -0.06 -7.18 -32.35
CA ILE A 201 1.24 -6.95 -32.97
C ILE A 201 1.89 -5.73 -32.36
N ILE A 202 3.16 -5.88 -32.01
CA ILE A 202 4.04 -4.78 -31.64
C ILE A 202 5.45 -5.05 -32.15
N SER A 203 6.19 -4.01 -32.52
CA SER A 203 7.59 -4.16 -32.92
C SER A 203 8.55 -3.66 -31.84
N ASP A 204 9.78 -4.18 -31.87
CA ASP A 204 10.88 -3.67 -31.05
C ASP A 204 11.11 -2.16 -31.28
N ALA A 205 11.02 -1.71 -32.54
CA ALA A 205 11.13 -0.30 -32.91
C ALA A 205 10.03 0.55 -32.24
N GLU A 206 8.80 0.07 -32.23
CA GLU A 206 7.67 0.73 -31.61
C GLU A 206 7.82 0.80 -30.08
N ILE A 207 8.21 -0.29 -29.43
CA ILE A 207 8.51 -0.33 -27.99
C ILE A 207 9.59 0.69 -27.65
N ARG A 208 10.70 0.68 -28.39
CA ARG A 208 11.81 1.62 -28.19
C ARG A 208 11.33 3.06 -28.29
N ASN A 209 10.58 3.40 -29.34
CA ASN A 209 10.05 4.73 -29.60
C ASN A 209 9.06 5.19 -28.52
N LEU A 210 8.16 4.31 -28.05
CA LEU A 210 7.22 4.61 -26.97
C LEU A 210 7.95 4.90 -25.65
N VAL A 211 8.97 4.10 -25.31
CA VAL A 211 9.79 4.33 -24.11
C VAL A 211 10.58 5.63 -24.23
N GLU A 212 11.24 5.89 -25.37
CA GLU A 212 12.07 7.08 -25.54
C GLU A 212 11.25 8.38 -25.56
N LYS A 213 10.08 8.39 -26.19
CA LYS A 213 9.22 9.59 -26.25
C LYS A 213 8.38 9.81 -24.99
N GLY A 214 7.90 8.75 -24.37
CA GLY A 214 6.96 8.82 -23.24
C GLY A 214 7.57 8.53 -21.88
N GLY A 215 8.76 7.95 -21.82
CA GLY A 215 9.31 7.37 -20.59
C GLY A 215 9.53 8.36 -19.46
N PHE A 216 10.14 9.52 -19.72
CA PHE A 216 10.31 10.56 -18.69
C PHE A 216 8.97 11.13 -18.20
N PHE A 217 7.99 11.28 -19.09
CA PHE A 217 6.64 11.69 -18.70
C PHE A 217 6.01 10.67 -17.75
N LEU A 218 6.13 9.37 -18.06
CA LEU A 218 5.63 8.30 -17.21
C LEU A 218 6.39 8.22 -15.88
N ILE A 219 7.71 8.39 -15.85
CA ILE A 219 8.51 8.49 -14.61
C ILE A 219 7.97 9.63 -13.73
N ASN A 220 7.80 10.83 -14.30
CA ASN A 220 7.30 12.00 -13.57
C ASN A 220 5.85 11.84 -13.08
N LYS A 221 5.08 10.92 -13.68
CA LYS A 221 3.73 10.54 -13.25
C LYS A 221 3.70 9.30 -12.34
N ASN A 222 4.87 8.82 -11.89
CA ASN A 222 5.02 7.64 -11.05
C ASN A 222 4.50 6.34 -11.70
N ARG A 223 4.57 6.25 -13.03
CA ARG A 223 4.12 5.12 -13.84
C ARG A 223 5.29 4.31 -14.43
N TRP A 224 6.37 4.14 -13.66
CA TRP A 224 7.53 3.34 -14.10
C TRP A 224 7.20 1.86 -14.31
N ALA A 225 6.21 1.31 -13.58
CA ALA A 225 5.74 -0.05 -13.79
C ALA A 225 5.27 -0.30 -15.23
N ASP A 226 4.59 0.68 -15.84
CA ASP A 226 4.11 0.59 -17.23
C ASP A 226 5.27 0.58 -18.23
N ILE A 227 6.33 1.35 -17.94
CA ILE A 227 7.57 1.35 -18.72
C ILE A 227 8.20 -0.04 -18.69
N LEU A 228 8.30 -0.65 -17.50
CA LEU A 228 8.87 -1.99 -17.33
C LEU A 228 7.99 -3.07 -17.97
N GLN A 229 6.66 -2.96 -17.91
CA GLN A 229 5.74 -3.86 -18.60
C GLN A 229 5.89 -3.76 -20.12
N LEU A 230 6.04 -2.55 -20.65
CA LEU A 230 6.28 -2.35 -22.08
C LEU A 230 7.64 -2.93 -22.50
N HIS A 231 8.69 -2.73 -21.71
CA HIS A 231 10.00 -3.34 -21.94
C HIS A 231 9.94 -4.88 -21.94
N LYS A 232 9.16 -5.50 -21.04
CA LYS A 232 8.98 -6.97 -21.00
C LYS A 232 8.35 -7.55 -22.26
N LYS A 233 7.67 -6.73 -23.08
CA LYS A 233 7.14 -7.15 -24.37
C LYS A 233 8.20 -7.16 -25.48
N ALA A 234 9.36 -6.53 -25.27
CA ALA A 234 10.41 -6.46 -26.28
C ALA A 234 11.10 -7.80 -26.49
N SER A 235 11.67 -7.99 -27.68
CA SER A 235 12.49 -9.16 -27.94
C SER A 235 13.81 -9.08 -27.17
N GLY A 236 14.32 -10.23 -26.70
CA GLY A 236 15.61 -10.28 -26.01
C GLY A 236 16.82 -9.89 -26.87
N SER A 237 16.63 -9.70 -28.18
CA SER A 237 17.65 -9.26 -29.13
C SER A 237 17.51 -7.80 -29.56
N MET A 238 16.55 -7.07 -29.00
CA MET A 238 16.32 -5.68 -29.35
C MET A 238 17.56 -4.83 -29.06
N GLU A 239 18.03 -4.10 -30.07
CA GLU A 239 19.06 -3.09 -29.85
C GLU A 239 18.48 -1.91 -29.07
N THR A 240 19.16 -1.46 -28.01
CA THR A 240 18.68 -0.35 -27.18
C THR A 240 19.54 0.90 -27.37
N SER A 241 18.95 2.10 -27.35
CA SER A 241 19.72 3.35 -27.37
C SER A 241 20.24 3.73 -25.97
N GLY A 242 21.11 4.73 -25.87
CA GLY A 242 21.50 5.30 -24.57
C GLY A 242 20.30 5.82 -23.77
N LEU A 243 19.38 6.54 -24.43
CA LEU A 243 18.18 7.11 -23.82
C LEU A 243 17.21 6.02 -23.33
N TYR A 244 16.97 5.00 -24.16
CA TYR A 244 16.13 3.86 -23.78
C TYR A 244 16.64 3.22 -22.49
N ASN A 245 17.93 2.87 -22.46
CA ASN A 245 18.56 2.24 -21.31
C ASN A 245 18.55 3.14 -20.07
N LEU A 246 18.72 4.46 -20.23
CA LEU A 246 18.60 5.41 -19.11
C LEU A 246 17.19 5.35 -18.51
N ILE A 247 16.15 5.42 -19.33
CA ILE A 247 14.76 5.40 -18.89
C ILE A 247 14.41 4.08 -18.19
N ILE A 248 14.77 2.93 -18.78
CA ILE A 248 14.55 1.61 -18.14
C ILE A 248 15.35 1.51 -16.84
N GLY A 249 16.58 2.04 -16.82
CA GLY A 249 17.42 2.08 -15.62
C GLY A 249 16.79 2.88 -14.48
N ILE A 250 16.26 4.06 -14.77
CA ILE A 250 15.54 4.90 -13.79
C ILE A 250 14.26 4.22 -13.33
N ALA A 251 13.48 3.65 -14.25
CA ALA A 251 12.26 2.92 -13.92
C ALA A 251 12.55 1.71 -13.01
N SER A 252 13.63 0.99 -13.28
CA SER A 252 14.08 -0.15 -12.48
C SER A 252 14.54 0.30 -11.09
N TYR A 253 15.25 1.43 -11.00
CA TYR A 253 15.65 2.03 -9.72
C TYR A 253 14.44 2.33 -8.84
N HIS A 254 13.43 3.03 -9.38
CA HIS A 254 12.21 3.33 -8.63
C HIS A 254 11.40 2.09 -8.23
N SER A 255 11.54 0.99 -8.99
CA SER A 255 10.94 -0.31 -8.64
C SER A 255 11.72 -1.11 -7.58
N GLY A 256 12.85 -0.58 -7.10
CA GLY A 256 13.76 -1.24 -6.15
C GLY A 256 14.68 -2.29 -6.77
N ASN A 257 14.55 -2.62 -8.06
CA ASN A 257 15.38 -3.61 -8.74
C ASN A 257 16.74 -3.01 -9.14
N MET A 258 17.62 -2.87 -8.15
CA MET A 258 18.95 -2.28 -8.31
C MET A 258 19.87 -3.04 -9.28
N PRO A 259 19.86 -4.40 -9.34
CA PRO A 259 20.63 -5.14 -10.34
C PRO A 259 20.24 -4.77 -11.78
N ASP A 260 18.95 -4.76 -12.11
CA ASP A 260 18.48 -4.37 -13.45
C ASP A 260 18.75 -2.90 -13.71
N ALA A 261 18.48 -2.03 -12.73
CA ALA A 261 18.79 -0.61 -12.82
C ALA A 261 20.26 -0.40 -13.20
N LEU A 262 21.18 -1.02 -12.47
CA LEU A 262 22.61 -0.90 -12.72
C LEU A 262 23.03 -1.50 -14.07
N SER A 263 22.41 -2.61 -14.49
CA SER A 263 22.65 -3.23 -15.80
C SER A 263 22.30 -2.26 -16.94
N PHE A 264 21.09 -1.68 -16.91
CA PHE A 264 20.63 -0.73 -17.91
C PHE A 264 21.39 0.59 -17.86
N LEU A 265 21.69 1.15 -16.68
CA LEU A 265 22.46 2.39 -16.56
C LEU A 265 23.90 2.22 -17.11
N LYS A 266 24.55 1.08 -16.85
CA LYS A 266 25.84 0.76 -17.48
C LYS A 266 25.74 0.65 -19.01
N ALA A 267 24.65 0.07 -19.52
CA ALA A 267 24.40 0.00 -20.96
C ALA A 267 24.18 1.39 -21.57
N ALA A 268 23.46 2.28 -20.87
CA ALA A 268 23.29 3.68 -21.26
C ALA A 268 24.64 4.40 -21.35
N ARG A 269 25.51 4.23 -20.35
CA ARG A 269 26.85 4.84 -20.33
C ARG A 269 27.76 4.35 -21.45
N LYS A 270 27.63 3.10 -21.88
CA LYS A 270 28.39 2.60 -23.05
C LYS A 270 27.94 3.24 -24.36
N LYS A 271 26.71 3.77 -24.41
CA LYS A 271 26.09 4.42 -25.58
C LYS A 271 25.93 5.93 -25.39
N ASP A 272 26.73 6.54 -24.52
CA ASP A 272 26.66 7.95 -24.06
C ASP A 272 26.55 8.96 -25.22
N ALA A 273 27.25 8.71 -26.33
CA ALA A 273 27.25 9.56 -27.52
C ALA A 273 25.86 9.77 -28.16
N SER A 274 24.85 8.96 -27.83
CA SER A 274 23.48 9.11 -28.32
C SER A 274 22.54 9.85 -27.35
N MET A 275 23.03 10.35 -26.21
CA MET A 275 22.20 11.00 -25.20
C MET A 275 22.12 12.52 -25.40
N GLN A 276 20.98 13.10 -25.03
CA GLN A 276 20.81 14.55 -25.06
C GLN A 276 21.68 15.24 -23.99
N PRO A 277 22.23 16.44 -24.27
CA PRO A 277 22.99 17.20 -23.29
C PRO A 277 22.22 17.39 -21.97
N GLY A 278 22.87 17.13 -20.85
CA GLY A 278 22.29 17.26 -19.50
C GLY A 278 21.82 15.95 -18.87
N LEU A 279 21.47 14.93 -19.66
CA LEU A 279 21.04 13.61 -19.15
C LEU A 279 22.17 12.81 -18.48
N GLU A 280 23.42 13.14 -18.79
CA GLU A 280 24.61 12.54 -18.19
C GLU A 280 24.64 12.66 -16.65
N HIS A 281 24.09 13.75 -16.12
CA HIS A 281 23.99 13.96 -14.67
C HIS A 281 22.96 13.02 -14.03
N PHE A 282 21.81 12.79 -14.69
CA PHE A 282 20.83 11.80 -14.24
C PHE A 282 21.41 10.39 -14.29
N LEU A 283 22.08 10.04 -15.38
CA LEU A 283 22.76 8.75 -15.50
C LEU A 283 23.80 8.55 -14.39
N THR A 284 24.60 9.57 -14.09
CA THR A 284 25.60 9.53 -13.02
C THR A 284 24.97 9.42 -11.65
N TYR A 285 23.91 10.18 -11.40
CA TYR A 285 23.15 10.12 -10.15
C TYR A 285 22.59 8.72 -9.91
N PHE A 286 21.75 8.20 -10.82
CA PHE A 286 21.06 6.92 -10.61
C PHE A 286 22.02 5.74 -10.59
N GLU A 287 23.10 5.77 -11.37
CA GLU A 287 24.10 4.69 -11.32
C GLU A 287 24.85 4.70 -9.98
N THR A 288 25.18 5.89 -9.47
CA THR A 288 25.87 6.05 -8.19
C THR A 288 24.97 5.63 -7.03
N ALA A 289 23.70 6.07 -7.04
CA ALA A 289 22.70 5.68 -6.06
C ALA A 289 22.45 4.16 -6.06
N SER A 290 22.30 3.55 -7.24
CA SER A 290 22.14 2.08 -7.36
C SER A 290 23.34 1.32 -6.79
N LYS A 291 24.57 1.77 -7.09
CA LYS A 291 25.79 1.14 -6.55
C LYS A 291 25.91 1.28 -5.04
N TYR A 292 25.53 2.44 -4.50
CA TYR A 292 25.55 2.66 -3.06
C TYR A 292 24.49 1.81 -2.35
N ALA A 293 23.26 1.75 -2.88
CA ALA A 293 22.19 0.90 -2.35
C ALA A 293 22.58 -0.59 -2.32
N MET A 294 23.33 -1.05 -3.33
CA MET A 294 23.88 -2.42 -3.40
C MET A 294 25.16 -2.65 -2.58
N GLY A 295 25.66 -1.63 -1.86
CA GLY A 295 26.90 -1.73 -1.09
C GLY A 295 28.20 -1.81 -1.91
N ILE A 296 28.13 -1.54 -3.23
CA ILE A 296 29.30 -1.49 -4.12
C ILE A 296 30.14 -0.23 -3.84
N TYR A 297 29.47 0.88 -3.54
CA TYR A 297 30.13 2.11 -3.11
C TYR A 297 30.01 2.29 -1.61
N ASN A 298 31.10 2.73 -0.99
CA ASN A 298 31.07 3.25 0.37
C ASN A 298 30.65 4.72 0.39
N GLU A 299 30.43 5.24 1.60
CA GLU A 299 29.91 6.58 1.82
C GLU A 299 30.76 7.70 1.20
N LYS A 300 32.07 7.58 1.29
CA LYS A 300 33.01 8.56 0.74
C LYS A 300 32.91 8.60 -0.78
N GLN A 301 32.90 7.43 -1.42
CA GLN A 301 32.76 7.30 -2.88
C GLN A 301 31.42 7.84 -3.37
N TYR A 302 30.34 7.54 -2.66
CA TYR A 302 29.01 8.08 -2.95
C TYR A 302 29.03 9.62 -2.91
N THR A 303 29.49 10.21 -1.80
CA THR A 303 29.52 11.66 -1.61
C THR A 303 30.36 12.37 -2.68
N GLU A 304 31.56 11.88 -2.98
CA GLU A 304 32.43 12.44 -4.01
C GLU A 304 31.76 12.46 -5.40
N LYS A 305 31.03 11.41 -5.75
CA LYS A 305 30.30 11.30 -7.02
C LYS A 305 29.05 12.18 -7.06
N MET A 306 28.36 12.33 -5.94
CA MET A 306 27.16 13.15 -5.84
C MET A 306 27.47 14.65 -6.00
N ILE A 307 28.64 15.12 -5.53
CA ILE A 307 29.09 16.51 -5.74
C ILE A 307 29.17 16.87 -7.23
N LEU A 308 29.59 15.91 -8.08
CA LEU A 308 29.66 16.13 -9.54
C LEU A 308 28.27 16.33 -10.15
N CYS A 309 27.25 15.71 -9.58
CA CYS A 309 25.86 15.82 -10.03
C CYS A 309 25.20 17.14 -9.59
N SER A 310 25.71 17.77 -8.52
CA SER A 310 25.20 19.04 -7.98
C SER A 310 25.31 20.23 -8.94
N ASN A 311 26.12 20.11 -10.00
CA ASN A 311 26.23 21.13 -11.04
C ASN A 311 25.01 21.16 -11.99
N SER A 312 24.13 20.16 -11.93
CA SER A 312 22.86 20.14 -12.67
C SER A 312 21.76 20.84 -11.88
N PRO A 313 21.15 21.92 -12.39
CA PRO A 313 20.04 22.61 -11.71
C PRO A 313 18.89 21.67 -11.34
N ALA A 314 18.60 20.69 -12.20
CA ALA A 314 17.51 19.73 -12.00
C ALA A 314 17.76 18.75 -10.83
N LEU A 315 19.02 18.48 -10.48
CA LEU A 315 19.39 17.54 -9.40
C LEU A 315 19.92 18.25 -8.16
N ALA A 316 20.39 19.49 -8.29
CA ALA A 316 21.02 20.26 -7.22
C ALA A 316 20.14 20.32 -5.96
N CYS A 317 18.85 20.63 -6.13
CA CYS A 317 17.90 20.72 -5.03
C CYS A 317 17.66 19.37 -4.34
N TYR A 318 17.59 18.29 -5.11
CA TYR A 318 17.38 16.94 -4.56
C TYR A 318 18.60 16.51 -3.74
N ILE A 319 19.80 16.71 -4.30
CA ILE A 319 21.07 16.40 -3.63
C ILE A 319 21.23 17.24 -2.36
N ALA A 320 20.85 18.51 -2.40
CA ALA A 320 20.89 19.39 -1.24
C ALA A 320 19.97 18.90 -0.11
N LEU A 321 18.75 18.43 -0.45
CA LEU A 321 17.81 17.88 0.52
C LEU A 321 18.34 16.59 1.16
N GLU A 322 18.81 15.64 0.35
CA GLU A 322 19.36 14.37 0.86
C GLU A 322 20.62 14.59 1.70
N LYS A 323 21.49 15.52 1.29
CA LYS A 323 22.66 15.91 2.07
C LYS A 323 22.26 16.52 3.42
N ALA A 324 21.26 17.40 3.45
CA ALA A 324 20.79 18.00 4.70
C ALA A 324 20.28 16.92 5.67
N LYS A 325 19.49 15.95 5.19
CA LYS A 325 18.97 14.84 6.01
C LYS A 325 20.12 14.03 6.62
N LYS A 326 21.09 13.68 5.79
CA LYS A 326 22.23 12.89 6.22
C LYS A 326 23.06 13.61 7.28
N GLU A 327 23.41 14.86 7.04
CA GLU A 327 24.17 15.68 8.00
C GLU A 327 23.41 15.82 9.32
N TYR A 328 22.08 15.97 9.29
CA TYR A 328 21.27 16.00 10.51
C TYR A 328 21.34 14.69 11.31
N ILE A 329 21.30 13.53 10.64
CA ILE A 329 21.42 12.23 11.29
C ILE A 329 22.81 12.06 11.93
N GLU A 330 23.87 12.50 11.25
CA GLU A 330 25.25 12.43 11.75
C GLU A 330 25.50 13.39 12.93
N ASP A 331 24.93 14.59 12.86
CA ASP A 331 25.14 15.67 13.82
C ASP A 331 24.06 15.76 14.90
N CYS A 332 23.10 14.82 14.98
CA CYS A 332 21.87 14.95 15.77
C CYS A 332 22.10 15.24 17.28
N ASN A 333 23.29 14.96 17.80
CA ASN A 333 23.69 15.23 19.19
C ASN A 333 24.27 16.64 19.42
N LEU A 334 24.42 17.47 18.39
CA LEU A 334 24.94 18.83 18.50
C LEU A 334 23.80 19.84 18.70
N ASP A 335 24.00 20.82 19.58
CA ASP A 335 22.98 21.80 20.00
C ASP A 335 22.31 22.60 18.85
N ASN A 336 22.97 22.73 17.69
CA ASN A 336 22.47 23.49 16.53
C ASN A 336 22.13 22.62 15.31
N ALA A 337 22.17 21.30 15.42
CA ALA A 337 21.97 20.40 14.28
C ALA A 337 20.59 20.59 13.64
N LEU A 338 19.54 20.69 14.46
CA LEU A 338 18.17 20.89 13.98
C LEU A 338 17.98 22.23 13.28
N ASN A 339 18.44 23.34 13.89
CA ASN A 339 18.36 24.67 13.28
C ASN A 339 19.12 24.72 11.93
N THR A 340 20.27 24.04 11.87
CA THR A 340 21.07 23.95 10.64
C THR A 340 20.34 23.15 9.57
N TYR A 341 19.72 22.03 9.94
CA TYR A 341 18.91 21.22 9.06
C TYR A 341 17.73 22.01 8.50
N GLU A 342 16.90 22.62 9.35
CA GLU A 342 15.75 23.42 8.93
C GLU A 342 16.15 24.55 8.00
N GLY A 343 17.25 25.24 8.30
CA GLY A 343 17.79 26.30 7.44
C GLY A 343 18.12 25.81 6.03
N LYS A 344 18.76 24.63 5.91
CA LYS A 344 19.08 24.02 4.61
C LYS A 344 17.83 23.57 3.85
N VAL A 345 16.86 22.97 4.54
CA VAL A 345 15.60 22.54 3.90
C VAL A 345 14.80 23.75 3.42
N ARG A 346 14.74 24.84 4.20
CA ARG A 346 14.08 26.09 3.78
C ARG A 346 14.73 26.70 2.54
N GLN A 347 16.05 26.59 2.37
CA GLN A 347 16.72 27.03 1.14
C GLN A 347 16.21 26.26 -0.08
N VAL A 348 16.01 24.94 0.02
CA VAL A 348 15.44 24.12 -1.06
C VAL A 348 14.00 24.54 -1.40
N ILE A 349 13.20 24.87 -0.38
CA ILE A 349 11.81 25.32 -0.57
C ILE A 349 11.75 26.68 -1.29
N LEU A 350 12.65 27.61 -0.92
CA LEU A 350 12.68 28.97 -1.45
C LEU A 350 13.39 29.10 -2.81
N ASP A 351 14.12 28.08 -3.26
CA ASP A 351 14.81 28.10 -4.55
C ASP A 351 13.81 28.10 -5.71
N ASN A 352 13.87 29.11 -6.58
CA ASN A 352 12.96 29.25 -7.72
C ASN A 352 13.16 28.18 -8.80
N GLU A 353 14.35 27.59 -8.90
CA GLU A 353 14.67 26.53 -9.86
C GLU A 353 14.29 25.13 -9.33
N CYS A 354 13.94 25.02 -8.04
CA CYS A 354 13.53 23.76 -7.43
C CYS A 354 12.15 23.30 -7.95
N PRO A 355 12.02 22.05 -8.46
CA PRO A 355 10.74 21.53 -8.90
C PRO A 355 9.68 21.56 -7.79
N THR A 356 8.47 21.97 -8.13
CA THR A 356 7.35 22.09 -7.17
C THR A 356 7.16 20.84 -6.32
N GLY A 357 7.20 19.64 -6.93
CA GLY A 357 7.06 18.39 -6.19
C GLY A 357 8.13 18.19 -5.13
N LEU A 358 9.38 18.61 -5.40
CA LEU A 358 10.48 18.52 -4.45
C LEU A 358 10.35 19.55 -3.32
N LYS A 359 9.83 20.74 -3.61
CA LYS A 359 9.49 21.74 -2.57
C LYS A 359 8.45 21.19 -1.60
N PHE A 360 7.44 20.47 -2.10
CA PHE A 360 6.46 19.82 -1.24
C PHE A 360 7.07 18.69 -0.41
N SER A 361 7.90 17.83 -1.01
CA SER A 361 8.65 16.83 -0.23
C SER A 361 9.46 17.49 0.89
N ALA A 362 10.23 18.53 0.58
CA ALA A 362 11.00 19.29 1.57
C ALA A 362 10.12 19.94 2.66
N THR A 363 8.92 20.41 2.29
CA THR A 363 7.95 20.96 3.26
C THR A 363 7.42 19.87 4.18
N LEU A 364 7.17 18.66 3.68
CA LEU A 364 6.75 17.52 4.49
C LEU A 364 7.84 17.08 5.48
N GLU A 365 9.12 17.18 5.12
CA GLU A 365 10.23 16.93 6.05
C GLU A 365 10.19 17.91 7.25
N LEU A 366 10.00 19.21 6.99
CA LEU A 366 9.85 20.20 8.06
C LEU A 366 8.61 19.94 8.91
N LEU A 367 7.48 19.60 8.28
CA LEU A 367 6.25 19.28 9.01
C LEU A 367 6.41 18.02 9.85
N GLN A 368 7.20 17.03 9.43
CA GLN A 368 7.48 15.88 10.27
C GLN A 368 8.19 16.30 11.56
N ILE A 369 9.23 17.12 11.44
CA ILE A 369 9.97 17.65 12.61
C ILE A 369 9.09 18.51 13.50
N ASP A 370 8.29 19.41 12.92
CA ASP A 370 7.35 20.24 13.67
C ASP A 370 6.38 19.35 14.48
N GLY A 371 5.87 18.27 13.88
CA GLY A 371 4.99 17.31 14.54
C GLY A 371 5.68 16.56 15.69
N GLU A 372 6.92 16.10 15.49
CA GLU A 372 7.70 15.46 16.54
C GLU A 372 7.98 16.41 17.72
N ASN A 373 8.33 17.67 17.43
CA ASN A 373 8.54 18.70 18.45
C ASN A 373 7.27 18.99 19.25
N ILE A 374 6.10 19.09 18.58
CA ILE A 374 4.81 19.27 19.25
C ILE A 374 4.53 18.09 20.21
N ASN A 375 4.80 16.86 19.80
CA ASN A 375 4.62 15.68 20.63
C ASN A 375 5.58 15.65 21.83
N ILE A 376 6.84 16.06 21.64
CA ILE A 376 7.82 16.17 22.73
C ILE A 376 7.42 17.24 23.74
N GLU A 377 6.99 18.42 23.27
CA GLU A 377 6.51 19.48 24.15
C GLU A 377 5.24 19.08 24.92
N TYR A 378 4.38 18.26 24.31
CA TYR A 378 3.27 17.63 25.03
C TYR A 378 3.75 16.80 26.21
N ILE A 379 4.67 15.87 25.99
CA ILE A 379 5.23 15.00 27.04
C ILE A 379 5.82 15.84 28.17
N ARG A 380 6.69 16.80 27.83
CA ARG A 380 7.42 17.63 28.81
C ARG A 380 6.47 18.41 29.70
N ASN A 381 5.50 19.10 29.10
CA ASN A 381 4.62 19.99 29.84
C ASN A 381 3.56 19.23 30.64
N ILE A 382 2.96 18.17 30.10
CA ILE A 382 2.01 17.35 30.88
C ILE A 382 2.71 16.68 32.06
N SER A 383 3.91 16.14 31.87
CA SER A 383 4.70 15.54 32.95
C SER A 383 5.03 16.57 34.03
N ARG A 384 5.41 17.80 33.64
CA ARG A 384 5.68 18.90 34.56
C ARG A 384 4.45 19.33 35.35
N ILE A 385 3.29 19.45 34.69
CA ILE A 385 2.03 19.81 35.35
C ILE A 385 1.65 18.72 36.36
N ASN A 386 1.73 17.44 35.97
CA ASN A 386 1.46 16.32 36.87
C ASN A 386 2.40 16.27 38.07
N GLY A 387 3.70 16.58 37.88
CA GLY A 387 4.68 16.60 38.96
C GLY A 387 4.51 17.76 39.95
N LEU A 388 4.02 18.92 39.50
CA LEU A 388 3.84 20.11 40.33
C LEU A 388 2.44 20.21 40.98
N GLY A 389 1.42 19.57 40.39
CA GLY A 389 0.03 19.64 40.85
C GLY A 389 -0.65 20.97 40.54
N LEU A 390 -1.99 20.97 40.44
CA LEU A 390 -2.76 22.15 40.03
C LEU A 390 -3.18 23.07 41.19
N ASP A 391 -2.83 22.77 42.45
CA ASP A 391 -3.21 23.64 43.58
C ASP A 391 -2.42 24.94 43.63
N ASN A 392 -1.30 25.04 42.90
CA ASN A 392 -0.53 26.27 42.76
C ASN A 392 -1.09 27.10 41.60
N SER A 393 -1.53 28.33 41.89
CA SER A 393 -2.11 29.24 40.89
C SER A 393 -1.17 29.55 39.72
N ASP A 394 0.15 29.60 39.95
CA ASP A 394 1.15 29.80 38.88
C ASP A 394 1.25 28.58 37.96
N VAL A 395 1.15 27.37 38.52
CA VAL A 395 1.13 26.12 37.74
C VAL A 395 -0.16 26.01 36.94
N LEU A 396 -1.30 26.36 37.55
CA LEU A 396 -2.59 26.39 36.87
C LEU A 396 -2.59 27.36 35.68
N HIS A 397 -2.03 28.56 35.84
CA HIS A 397 -1.94 29.53 34.75
C HIS A 397 -1.03 29.03 33.61
N LYS A 398 0.14 28.47 33.95
CA LYS A 398 1.05 27.87 32.97
C LYS A 398 0.43 26.67 32.25
N ALA A 399 -0.35 25.85 32.96
CA ALA A 399 -1.09 24.74 32.36
C ALA A 399 -2.14 25.25 31.36
N TYR A 400 -2.87 26.31 31.71
CA TYR A 400 -3.83 26.94 30.80
C TYR A 400 -3.16 27.48 29.54
N ASP A 401 -2.07 28.23 29.68
CA ASP A 401 -1.34 28.82 28.55
C ASP A 401 -0.76 27.73 27.65
N PHE A 402 -0.17 26.69 28.24
CA PHE A 402 0.37 25.55 27.50
C PHE A 402 -0.73 24.80 26.73
N LEU A 403 -1.85 24.46 27.37
CA LEU A 403 -2.91 23.68 26.71
C LEU A 403 -3.53 24.45 25.53
N ASN A 404 -3.69 25.77 25.66
CA ASN A 404 -4.14 26.63 24.56
C ASN A 404 -3.10 26.72 23.44
N TRP A 405 -1.82 26.91 23.80
CA TRP A 405 -0.72 26.89 22.83
C TRP A 405 -0.70 25.55 22.07
N PHE A 406 -0.73 24.42 22.78
CA PHE A 406 -0.68 23.09 22.20
C PHE A 406 -1.86 22.87 21.25
N HIS A 407 -3.09 23.16 21.69
CA HIS A 407 -4.27 23.02 20.84
C HIS A 407 -4.15 23.84 19.56
N LYS A 408 -3.76 25.11 19.69
CA LYS A 408 -3.60 26.02 18.54
C LYS A 408 -2.50 25.51 17.58
N THR A 409 -1.30 25.25 18.10
CA THR A 409 -0.14 24.84 17.28
C THR A 409 -0.38 23.49 16.60
N TYR A 410 -1.01 22.53 17.28
CA TYR A 410 -1.38 21.25 16.68
C TYR A 410 -2.45 21.39 15.59
N GLN A 411 -3.46 22.26 15.77
CA GLN A 411 -4.44 22.54 14.72
C GLN A 411 -3.83 23.26 13.52
N GLU A 412 -2.92 24.21 13.73
CA GLU A 412 -2.17 24.88 12.66
C GLU A 412 -1.32 23.87 11.87
N TRP A 413 -0.63 22.96 12.57
CA TRP A 413 0.14 21.89 11.94
C TRP A 413 -0.75 20.94 11.11
N LEU A 414 -1.88 20.49 11.67
CA LEU A 414 -2.86 19.67 10.95
C LEU A 414 -3.45 20.40 9.74
N GLY A 415 -3.66 21.71 9.84
CA GLY A 415 -4.15 22.57 8.76
C GLY A 415 -3.17 22.57 7.58
N LYS A 416 -1.88 22.83 7.84
CA LYS A 416 -0.83 22.84 6.81
C LYS A 416 -0.72 21.51 6.07
N ILE A 417 -0.79 20.38 6.78
CA ILE A 417 -0.78 19.06 6.14
C ILE A 417 -2.02 18.86 5.26
N ARG A 418 -3.21 19.25 5.74
CA ARG A 418 -4.45 19.13 4.95
C ARG A 418 -4.39 19.97 3.68
N GLU A 419 -3.89 21.20 3.76
CA GLU A 419 -3.67 22.07 2.60
C GLU A 419 -2.77 21.40 1.57
N ILE A 420 -1.66 20.77 2.00
CA ILE A 420 -0.78 20.02 1.09
C ILE A 420 -1.51 18.84 0.46
N MET A 421 -2.27 18.08 1.24
CA MET A 421 -3.02 16.92 0.75
C MET A 421 -4.09 17.34 -0.28
N GLU A 422 -4.86 18.39 0.00
CA GLU A 422 -5.87 18.95 -0.91
C GLU A 422 -5.22 19.44 -2.20
N PHE A 423 -4.16 20.23 -2.09
CA PHE A 423 -3.39 20.72 -3.24
C PHE A 423 -2.81 19.59 -4.10
N CYS A 424 -2.29 18.52 -3.48
CA CYS A 424 -1.79 17.35 -4.20
C CYS A 424 -2.90 16.62 -4.99
N LYS A 425 -4.13 16.62 -4.46
CA LYS A 425 -5.28 15.96 -5.06
C LYS A 425 -5.91 16.78 -6.19
N GLU A 426 -6.07 18.09 -5.99
CA GLU A 426 -6.86 18.97 -6.86
C GLU A 426 -6.02 19.71 -7.90
N ASP A 427 -4.85 20.24 -7.53
CA ASP A 427 -4.10 21.15 -8.40
C ASP A 427 -2.99 20.46 -9.20
N ILE A 428 -2.25 19.53 -8.60
CA ILE A 428 -1.13 18.84 -9.28
C ILE A 428 -1.52 17.43 -9.75
N GLY A 429 -2.52 16.81 -9.14
CA GLY A 429 -2.85 15.41 -9.37
C GLY A 429 -1.67 14.48 -9.05
N ASN A 430 -0.95 14.77 -7.96
CA ASN A 430 0.22 14.01 -7.51
C ASN A 430 -0.16 13.10 -6.33
N THR A 431 -0.71 11.94 -6.67
CA THR A 431 -1.11 10.91 -5.70
C THR A 431 0.05 10.41 -4.83
N PHE A 432 1.29 10.47 -5.35
CA PHE A 432 2.48 10.06 -4.60
C PHE A 432 2.72 10.97 -3.39
N LEU A 433 2.73 12.29 -3.62
CA LEU A 433 2.89 13.27 -2.54
C LEU A 433 1.70 13.27 -1.58
N PHE A 434 0.49 13.02 -2.09
CA PHE A 434 -0.70 12.85 -1.23
C PHE A 434 -0.50 11.74 -0.20
N TYR A 435 -0.07 10.55 -0.62
CA TYR A 435 0.15 9.44 0.31
C TYR A 435 1.38 9.63 1.18
N LEU A 436 2.41 10.33 0.71
CA LEU A 436 3.54 10.72 1.57
C LEU A 436 3.07 11.64 2.71
N ALA A 437 2.28 12.67 2.39
CA ALA A 437 1.67 13.56 3.38
C ALA A 437 0.73 12.82 4.33
N SER A 438 -0.07 11.88 3.81
CA SER A 438 -0.96 11.03 4.61
C SER A 438 -0.17 10.21 5.64
N ILE A 439 0.95 9.60 5.24
CA ILE A 439 1.80 8.82 6.14
C ILE A 439 2.48 9.69 7.19
N THR A 440 2.99 10.87 6.81
CA THR A 440 3.55 11.83 7.78
C THR A 440 2.51 12.22 8.82
N ARG A 441 1.28 12.55 8.39
CA ARG A 441 0.16 12.85 9.29
C ARG A 441 -0.14 11.69 10.23
N THR A 442 -0.26 10.50 9.65
CA THR A 442 -0.68 9.29 10.35
C THR A 442 0.33 8.90 11.42
N ARG A 443 1.62 8.95 11.09
CA ARG A 443 2.71 8.67 12.04
C ARG A 443 2.67 9.61 13.24
N MET A 444 2.59 10.92 13.01
CA MET A 444 2.59 11.91 14.10
C MET A 444 1.36 11.78 14.99
N ASN A 445 0.18 11.53 14.40
CA ASN A 445 -1.05 11.29 15.14
C ASN A 445 -0.97 9.99 15.96
N TYR A 446 -0.43 8.92 15.38
CA TYR A 446 -0.22 7.66 16.09
C TYR A 446 0.70 7.87 17.30
N HIS A 447 1.86 8.53 17.11
CA HIS A 447 2.78 8.83 18.21
C HIS A 447 2.07 9.62 19.32
N LEU A 448 1.35 10.70 18.97
CA LEU A 448 0.63 11.52 19.95
C LEU A 448 -0.46 10.73 20.69
N LEU A 449 -1.22 9.90 19.99
CA LEU A 449 -2.27 9.09 20.60
C LEU A 449 -1.71 8.00 21.51
N ALA A 450 -0.64 7.33 21.10
CA ALA A 450 0.04 6.32 21.91
C ALA A 450 0.64 6.96 23.18
N ILE A 451 1.31 8.11 23.03
CA ILE A 451 1.85 8.88 24.16
C ILE A 451 0.74 9.37 25.09
N SER A 452 -0.32 9.97 24.57
CA SER A 452 -1.37 10.59 25.40
C SER A 452 -2.24 9.58 26.16
N ARG A 453 -2.23 8.30 25.77
CA ARG A 453 -2.80 7.21 26.59
C ARG A 453 -1.95 6.92 27.84
N GLU A 454 -0.65 7.07 27.73
CA GLU A 454 0.30 6.80 28.82
C GLU A 454 0.54 8.04 29.70
N ILE A 455 0.69 9.21 29.07
CA ILE A 455 1.00 10.49 29.72
C ILE A 455 -0.17 11.44 29.46
N PHE A 456 -1.06 11.56 30.46
CA PHE A 456 -2.22 12.44 30.44
C PHE A 456 -2.29 13.28 31.71
N LEU A 457 -3.09 14.34 31.68
CA LEU A 457 -3.31 15.19 32.85
C LEU A 457 -4.07 14.41 33.94
N LEU A 458 -3.46 14.24 35.11
CA LEU A 458 -4.05 13.46 36.21
C LEU A 458 -5.18 14.21 36.94
N GLU A 459 -5.07 15.54 37.04
CA GLU A 459 -6.03 16.41 37.73
C GLU A 459 -6.91 17.17 36.72
N GLU A 460 -8.22 16.92 36.71
CA GLU A 460 -9.15 17.78 35.99
C GLU A 460 -9.36 19.10 36.74
N HIS A 461 -9.40 20.22 36.00
CA HIS A 461 -9.73 21.53 36.55
C HIS A 461 -10.69 22.28 35.61
N PRO A 462 -11.78 22.89 36.11
CA PRO A 462 -12.82 23.52 35.27
C PRO A 462 -12.31 24.64 34.34
N GLN A 463 -11.21 25.29 34.70
CA GLN A 463 -10.60 26.38 33.91
C GLN A 463 -9.67 25.85 32.81
N LEU A 464 -9.26 24.59 32.86
CA LEU A 464 -8.33 24.03 31.87
C LEU A 464 -9.10 23.52 30.64
N PRO A 465 -8.59 23.78 29.42
CA PRO A 465 -9.14 23.17 28.21
C PRO A 465 -9.09 21.65 28.30
N ARG A 466 -10.18 20.98 27.95
CA ARG A 466 -10.19 19.53 27.83
C ARG A 466 -9.52 19.12 26.52
N LEU A 467 -8.50 18.28 26.61
CA LEU A 467 -7.94 17.59 25.45
C LEU A 467 -8.73 16.31 25.23
N GLU A 468 -9.62 16.30 24.24
CA GLU A 468 -10.36 15.10 23.85
C GLU A 468 -9.51 14.20 22.96
N PHE A 469 -8.68 13.36 23.59
CA PHE A 469 -8.21 12.15 22.92
C PHE A 469 -9.28 11.08 23.11
N LYS A 470 -10.05 10.78 22.07
CA LYS A 470 -11.12 9.76 22.15
C LYS A 470 -10.54 8.46 22.72
N GLY A 471 -11.08 8.01 23.86
CA GLY A 471 -10.72 6.73 24.45
C GLY A 471 -11.08 5.56 23.53
N GLY A 472 -10.42 4.41 23.72
CA GLY A 472 -10.64 3.20 22.92
C GLY A 472 -9.90 3.20 21.59
N ASP A 473 -9.96 2.08 20.88
CA ASP A 473 -9.06 1.81 19.73
C ASP A 473 -9.53 2.41 18.40
N GLN A 474 -10.71 3.05 18.36
CA GLN A 474 -11.27 3.59 17.11
C GLN A 474 -10.35 4.61 16.41
N PRO A 475 -9.70 5.57 17.11
CA PRO A 475 -8.76 6.47 16.45
C PRO A 475 -7.61 5.74 15.78
N PHE A 476 -7.08 4.67 16.40
CA PHE A 476 -6.01 3.85 15.84
C PHE A 476 -6.49 3.05 14.64
N ARG A 477 -7.74 2.52 14.67
CA ARG A 477 -8.34 1.85 13.50
C ARG A 477 -8.48 2.79 12.31
N ASN A 478 -8.88 4.04 12.52
CA ASN A 478 -8.92 5.04 11.45
C ASN A 478 -7.52 5.30 10.85
N LEU A 479 -6.49 5.44 11.70
CA LEU A 479 -5.10 5.59 11.23
C LEU A 479 -4.60 4.34 10.48
N LEU A 480 -5.05 3.16 10.89
CA LEU A 480 -4.72 1.90 10.23
C LEU A 480 -5.36 1.79 8.85
N GLU A 481 -6.61 2.24 8.69
CA GLU A 481 -7.28 2.35 7.40
C GLU A 481 -6.52 3.29 6.46
N GLU A 482 -6.18 4.50 6.93
CA GLU A 482 -5.38 5.48 6.17
C GLU A 482 -4.02 4.92 5.74
N THR A 483 -3.35 4.18 6.64
CA THR A 483 -2.07 3.52 6.32
C THR A 483 -2.26 2.42 5.28
N THR A 484 -3.36 1.67 5.35
CA THR A 484 -3.67 0.58 4.41
C THR A 484 -3.91 1.10 3.00
N GLU A 485 -4.57 2.25 2.84
CA GLU A 485 -4.71 2.91 1.54
C GLU A 485 -3.34 3.29 0.94
N ALA A 486 -2.43 3.81 1.77
CA ALA A 486 -1.07 4.13 1.35
C ALA A 486 -0.26 2.87 0.98
N VAL A 487 -0.37 1.78 1.75
CA VAL A 487 0.23 0.47 1.42
C VAL A 487 -0.24 0.01 0.05
N ASN A 488 -1.56 0.00 -0.20
CA ASN A 488 -2.13 -0.42 -1.48
C ASN A 488 -1.62 0.43 -2.65
N TYR A 489 -1.51 1.74 -2.45
CA TYR A 489 -0.99 2.64 -3.46
C TYR A 489 0.48 2.35 -3.80
N PHE A 490 1.37 2.33 -2.80
CA PHE A 490 2.81 2.12 -3.02
C PHE A 490 3.11 0.71 -3.52
N TYR A 491 2.33 -0.29 -3.11
CA TYR A 491 2.35 -1.63 -3.70
C TYR A 491 1.97 -1.60 -5.19
N GLY A 492 0.85 -0.93 -5.53
CA GLY A 492 0.35 -0.82 -6.90
C GLY A 492 1.34 -0.18 -7.87
N ILE A 493 2.11 0.82 -7.42
CA ILE A 493 3.18 1.42 -8.23
C ILE A 493 4.54 0.75 -8.04
N SER A 494 4.66 -0.29 -7.21
CA SER A 494 5.91 -0.99 -6.91
C SER A 494 7.02 -0.09 -6.32
N HIS A 495 6.68 0.89 -5.48
CA HIS A 495 7.67 1.75 -4.82
C HIS A 495 8.10 1.16 -3.48
N VAL A 496 9.18 0.38 -3.49
CA VAL A 496 9.59 -0.45 -2.35
C VAL A 496 9.91 0.36 -1.09
N GLU A 497 10.64 1.46 -1.19
CA GLU A 497 11.07 2.24 0.00
C GLU A 497 9.88 2.80 0.79
N ASN A 498 8.99 3.53 0.13
CA ASN A 498 7.76 4.04 0.77
C ASN A 498 6.81 2.92 1.17
N LEU A 499 6.74 1.81 0.43
CA LEU A 499 5.96 0.64 0.85
C LEU A 499 6.46 0.10 2.19
N MET A 500 7.79 -0.03 2.37
CA MET A 500 8.40 -0.44 3.64
C MET A 500 8.05 0.53 4.78
N VAL A 501 8.10 1.84 4.51
CA VAL A 501 7.73 2.86 5.49
C VAL A 501 6.26 2.72 5.91
N CYS A 502 5.35 2.47 4.96
CA CYS A 502 3.93 2.27 5.24
C CYS A 502 3.68 0.98 6.02
N LEU A 503 4.31 -0.13 5.62
CA LEU A 503 4.18 -1.42 6.31
C LEU A 503 4.74 -1.36 7.74
N SER A 504 5.84 -0.64 7.96
CA SER A 504 6.38 -0.41 9.30
C SER A 504 5.38 0.34 10.17
N LEU A 505 4.76 1.41 9.67
CA LEU A 505 3.74 2.15 10.42
C LEU A 505 2.48 1.31 10.66
N GLN A 506 2.07 0.51 9.66
CA GLN A 506 0.93 -0.40 9.77
C GLN A 506 1.18 -1.44 10.85
N TYR A 507 2.39 -2.02 10.89
CA TYR A 507 2.85 -2.92 11.94
C TYR A 507 2.76 -2.26 13.30
N GLU A 508 3.32 -1.05 13.47
CA GLU A 508 3.34 -0.37 14.77
C GLU A 508 1.94 -0.08 15.32
N ILE A 509 1.03 0.44 14.47
CA ILE A 509 -0.35 0.74 14.86
C ILE A 509 -1.10 -0.54 15.21
N ALA A 510 -1.02 -1.57 14.36
CA ALA A 510 -1.70 -2.84 14.58
C ALA A 510 -1.15 -3.58 15.81
N HIS A 511 0.17 -3.55 16.02
CA HIS A 511 0.81 -4.09 17.22
C HIS A 511 0.30 -3.39 18.48
N TYR A 512 0.21 -2.05 18.47
CA TYR A 512 -0.26 -1.27 19.61
C TYR A 512 -1.68 -1.64 20.05
N ILE A 513 -2.59 -1.88 19.09
CA ILE A 513 -3.99 -2.28 19.38
C ILE A 513 -4.19 -3.80 19.50
N GLY A 514 -3.12 -4.60 19.39
CA GLY A 514 -3.18 -6.07 19.51
C GLY A 514 -3.82 -6.79 18.32
N ASP A 515 -3.85 -6.17 17.13
CA ASP A 515 -4.40 -6.79 15.92
C ASP A 515 -3.38 -7.72 15.24
N LYS A 516 -3.33 -8.96 15.75
CA LYS A 516 -2.33 -9.97 15.38
C LYS A 516 -2.30 -10.31 13.90
N GLU A 517 -3.46 -10.40 13.26
CA GLU A 517 -3.54 -10.74 11.85
C GLU A 517 -2.81 -9.69 10.99
N ILE A 518 -3.04 -8.42 11.29
CA ILE A 518 -2.49 -7.31 10.50
C ILE A 518 -1.00 -7.13 10.77
N PHE A 519 -0.54 -7.10 12.02
CA PHE A 519 0.89 -6.87 12.27
C PHE A 519 1.76 -8.04 11.82
N GLU A 520 1.31 -9.30 11.97
CA GLU A 520 2.07 -10.45 11.46
C GLU A 520 2.12 -10.45 9.93
N LYS A 521 1.04 -10.04 9.26
CA LYS A 521 1.02 -9.87 7.81
C LYS A 521 1.99 -8.78 7.37
N ALA A 522 1.94 -7.60 7.98
CA ALA A 522 2.84 -6.50 7.65
C ALA A 522 4.32 -6.89 7.84
N MET A 523 4.66 -7.60 8.93
CA MET A 523 6.01 -8.09 9.17
C MET A 523 6.47 -9.09 8.10
N ARG A 524 5.63 -10.08 7.74
CA ARG A 524 5.96 -11.03 6.66
C ARG A 524 6.18 -10.34 5.33
N GLU A 525 5.33 -9.39 4.96
CA GLU A 525 5.49 -8.64 3.72
C GLU A 525 6.79 -7.81 3.72
N MET A 526 7.15 -7.20 4.85
CA MET A 526 8.43 -6.50 5.00
C MET A 526 9.63 -7.44 4.84
N GLU A 527 9.60 -8.64 5.43
CA GLU A 527 10.64 -9.66 5.27
C GLU A 527 10.76 -10.13 3.82
N GLU A 528 9.64 -10.43 3.16
CA GLU A 528 9.61 -10.85 1.76
C GLU A 528 10.18 -9.77 0.82
N LEU A 529 9.90 -8.49 1.08
CA LEU A 529 10.48 -7.38 0.33
C LEU A 529 11.98 -7.25 0.59
N ALA A 530 12.40 -7.38 1.85
CA ALA A 530 13.81 -7.31 2.23
C ALA A 530 14.64 -8.43 1.57
N ASP A 531 14.09 -9.65 1.53
CA ASP A 531 14.69 -10.81 0.88
C ASP A 531 14.70 -10.68 -0.65
N ARG A 532 13.58 -10.23 -1.24
CA ARG A 532 13.45 -10.12 -2.70
C ARG A 532 14.40 -9.10 -3.31
N TYR A 533 14.58 -7.96 -2.65
CA TYR A 533 15.33 -6.83 -3.20
C TYR A 533 16.77 -6.73 -2.65
N GLU A 534 17.12 -7.53 -1.63
CA GLU A 534 18.45 -7.58 -1.00
C GLU A 534 19.01 -6.18 -0.61
N LEU A 535 18.12 -5.24 -0.26
CA LEU A 535 18.53 -3.87 0.06
C LEU A 535 18.97 -3.77 1.52
N ASN A 536 20.23 -3.41 1.74
CA ASN A 536 20.84 -3.31 3.09
C ASN A 536 20.06 -2.40 4.04
N VAL A 537 19.52 -1.28 3.53
CA VAL A 537 18.76 -0.30 4.32
C VAL A 537 17.45 -0.91 4.83
N ILE A 538 16.74 -1.64 3.96
CA ILE A 538 15.48 -2.31 4.28
C ILE A 538 15.73 -3.42 5.32
N ASN A 539 16.73 -4.26 5.07
CA ASN A 539 17.11 -5.32 6.01
C ASN A 539 17.44 -4.74 7.39
N THR A 540 18.21 -3.66 7.45
CA THR A 540 18.55 -3.00 8.72
C THR A 540 17.31 -2.48 9.44
N ALA A 541 16.36 -1.87 8.72
CA ALA A 541 15.12 -1.35 9.30
C ALA A 541 14.24 -2.48 9.88
N VAL A 542 14.08 -3.59 9.15
CA VAL A 542 13.31 -4.76 9.63
C VAL A 542 13.97 -5.38 10.87
N GLN A 543 15.29 -5.53 10.87
CA GLN A 543 16.00 -6.09 12.03
C GLN A 543 15.90 -5.18 13.25
N LYS A 544 16.02 -3.85 13.07
CA LYS A 544 15.80 -2.89 14.15
C LYS A 544 14.39 -2.97 14.73
N LEU A 545 13.36 -3.05 13.88
CA LEU A 545 11.98 -3.16 14.35
C LEU A 545 11.75 -4.45 15.15
N LYS A 546 12.45 -5.54 14.83
CA LYS A 546 12.42 -6.80 15.59
C LYS A 546 13.23 -6.75 16.89
N SER A 547 14.41 -6.13 16.89
CA SER A 547 15.28 -6.07 18.05
C SER A 547 14.81 -5.05 19.07
N ASP A 548 14.49 -3.85 18.59
CA ASP A 548 14.14 -2.71 19.41
C ASP A 548 12.63 -2.70 19.68
N GLY A 549 11.83 -3.36 18.84
CA GLY A 549 10.38 -3.30 18.94
C GLY A 549 9.80 -1.99 18.37
N PRO A 550 8.47 -1.87 18.36
CA PRO A 550 7.77 -0.71 17.81
C PRO A 550 7.98 0.57 18.64
N TYR A 551 7.67 1.73 18.04
CA TYR A 551 7.77 3.04 18.69
C TYR A 551 7.21 3.09 20.13
N HIS A 552 6.01 2.57 20.39
CA HIS A 552 5.41 2.66 21.73
C HIS A 552 6.21 1.89 22.79
N GLU A 553 6.81 0.75 22.45
CA GLU A 553 7.65 -0.01 23.38
C GLU A 553 8.99 0.68 23.64
N THR A 554 9.63 1.18 22.58
CA THR A 554 10.89 1.94 22.71
C THR A 554 10.67 3.23 23.51
N PHE A 555 9.55 3.90 23.31
CA PHE A 555 9.11 5.03 24.14
C PHE A 555 8.93 4.61 25.60
N ILE A 556 8.22 3.50 25.86
CA ILE A 556 8.03 2.99 27.22
C ILE A 556 9.35 2.68 27.92
N ARG A 557 10.31 2.08 27.21
CA ARG A 557 11.62 1.76 27.80
C ARG A 557 12.51 2.98 28.05
N SER A 558 12.35 4.05 27.26
CA SER A 558 13.17 5.26 27.36
C SER A 558 12.64 6.28 28.36
N PHE A 559 11.36 6.19 28.73
CA PHE A 559 10.73 7.08 29.69
C PHE A 559 10.71 6.47 31.10
N ASP A 560 10.91 7.28 32.14
CA ASP A 560 10.84 6.84 33.55
C ASP A 560 9.38 6.61 33.98
N PHE A 561 8.83 5.49 33.51
CA PHE A 561 7.48 5.06 33.85
C PHE A 561 7.32 4.69 35.33
N GLU A 562 8.40 4.35 36.03
CA GLU A 562 8.33 4.10 37.48
C GLU A 562 8.00 5.39 38.23
N GLY A 563 8.69 6.49 37.90
CA GLY A 563 8.36 7.83 38.42
C GLY A 563 6.93 8.26 38.09
N HIS A 564 6.49 8.06 36.84
CA HIS A 564 5.12 8.40 36.43
C HIS A 564 4.04 7.53 37.13
N ALA A 565 4.27 6.23 37.24
CA ALA A 565 3.38 5.31 37.96
C ALA A 565 3.30 5.65 39.46
N GLN A 566 4.43 6.04 40.06
CA GLN A 566 4.48 6.52 41.44
C GLN A 566 3.68 7.82 41.61
N LEU A 567 3.81 8.79 40.71
CA LEU A 567 2.99 10.00 40.70
C LEU A 567 1.50 9.69 40.58
N LYS A 568 1.11 8.77 39.68
CA LYS A 568 -0.28 8.32 39.52
C LYS A 568 -0.81 7.65 40.80
N LYS A 569 0.01 6.81 41.44
CA LYS A 569 -0.32 6.17 42.72
C LYS A 569 -0.52 7.23 43.82
N MET A 570 0.41 8.17 43.96
CA MET A 570 0.31 9.27 44.93
C MET A 570 -0.92 10.15 44.68
N HIS A 571 -1.22 10.45 43.42
CA HIS A 571 -2.40 11.20 43.04
C HIS A 571 -3.71 10.48 43.45
N ASN A 572 -3.81 9.18 43.16
CA ASN A 572 -4.97 8.37 43.58
C ASN A 572 -5.12 8.33 45.11
N GLN A 573 -4.00 8.14 45.83
CA GLN A 573 -3.99 8.17 47.30
C GLN A 573 -4.43 9.54 47.84
N ARG A 574 -3.98 10.64 47.23
CA ARG A 574 -4.39 11.99 47.58
C ARG A 574 -5.88 12.23 47.38
N ASN A 575 -6.46 11.77 46.28
CA ASN A 575 -7.90 11.88 46.02
C ASN A 575 -8.71 11.09 47.05
N GLU A 576 -8.24 9.90 47.41
CA GLU A 576 -8.87 9.09 48.46
C GLU A 576 -8.81 9.80 49.82
N LEU A 577 -7.67 10.42 50.18
CA LEU A 577 -7.57 11.22 51.41
C LEU A 577 -8.50 12.44 51.40
N LYS A 578 -8.60 13.17 50.28
CA LYS A 578 -9.54 14.29 50.13
C LYS A 578 -10.99 13.83 50.30
N LEU A 579 -11.33 12.65 49.77
CA LEU A 579 -12.66 12.06 49.92
C LEU A 579 -12.92 11.65 51.38
N MET A 580 -11.95 11.03 52.05
CA MET A 580 -12.04 10.71 53.48
C MET A 580 -12.28 11.96 54.32
N ASP A 581 -11.49 13.03 54.12
CA ASP A 581 -11.66 14.31 54.81
C ASP A 581 -13.05 14.91 54.54
N THR A 582 -13.55 14.86 53.30
CA THR A 582 -14.90 15.34 52.95
C THR A 582 -15.99 14.54 53.65
N ASN A 583 -15.83 13.22 53.73
CA ASN A 583 -16.78 12.32 54.42
C ASN A 583 -16.75 12.54 55.94
N GLU A 584 -15.57 12.72 56.53
CA GLU A 584 -15.39 12.99 57.97
C GLU A 584 -15.98 14.35 58.36
N ALA A 585 -15.83 15.38 57.52
CA ALA A 585 -16.42 16.71 57.77
C ALA A 585 -17.95 16.69 57.86
N ALA A 586 -18.60 15.71 57.21
CA ALA A 586 -20.06 15.51 57.31
C ALA A 586 -20.50 14.80 58.60
N ILE A 587 -19.56 14.21 59.36
CA ILE A 587 -19.82 13.51 60.62
C ILE A 587 -19.60 14.53 61.76
N GLU A 588 -20.66 15.28 62.12
CA GLU A 588 -20.58 16.37 63.12
C GLU A 588 -19.82 15.98 64.40
N GLY A 589 -18.75 16.75 64.68
CA GLY A 589 -17.93 16.64 65.86
C GLY A 589 -18.68 16.97 67.15
N LYS A 590 -18.97 15.94 67.95
CA LYS A 590 -19.18 16.07 69.39
C LYS A 590 -18.21 15.12 70.08
N MET A 591 -17.35 15.64 70.96
CA MET A 591 -16.56 14.81 71.87
C MET A 591 -17.53 13.96 72.70
N GLN A 592 -17.70 12.70 72.31
CA GLN A 592 -18.52 11.74 73.03
C GLN A 592 -17.74 11.26 74.27
N LYS A 593 -18.43 11.14 75.40
CA LYS A 593 -17.88 10.66 76.67
C LYS A 593 -17.22 9.29 76.45
N GLY A 594 -15.94 9.14 76.80
CA GLY A 594 -15.18 7.89 76.65
C GLY A 594 -14.24 7.82 75.44
N ARG A 595 -14.09 8.90 74.68
CA ARG A 595 -13.09 9.03 73.60
C ARG A 595 -11.86 9.80 74.07
N SER A 596 -10.71 9.46 73.50
CA SER A 596 -9.44 10.18 73.64
C SER A 596 -9.07 10.85 72.31
N SER A 597 -8.09 11.76 72.33
CA SER A 597 -7.54 12.39 71.13
C SER A 597 -6.03 12.19 71.03
N ILE A 598 -5.52 12.21 69.79
CA ILE A 598 -4.10 12.15 69.47
C ILE A 598 -3.81 13.16 68.34
N MET A 599 -2.72 13.93 68.46
CA MET A 599 -2.22 14.73 67.35
C MET A 599 -1.35 13.84 66.47
N LEU A 600 -1.76 13.63 65.22
CA LEU A 600 -0.92 13.03 64.19
C LEU A 600 -0.22 14.18 63.44
N TYR A 601 1.04 14.44 63.73
CA TYR A 601 1.79 15.50 63.03
C TYR A 601 2.33 14.98 61.69
N PRO A 602 2.10 15.70 60.55
CA PRO A 602 1.54 17.06 60.44
C PRO A 602 0.04 17.14 60.10
N ILE A 603 -0.68 16.02 60.09
CA ILE A 603 -2.01 15.91 59.46
C ILE A 603 -3.20 16.26 60.36
N GLY A 604 -3.03 16.44 61.68
CA GLY A 604 -4.04 17.01 62.57
C GLY A 604 -4.48 16.10 63.72
N ILE A 605 -5.58 16.49 64.39
CA ILE A 605 -6.06 15.84 65.61
C ILE A 605 -7.13 14.80 65.26
N PHE A 606 -7.00 13.61 65.84
CA PHE A 606 -7.90 12.49 65.62
C PHE A 606 -8.51 12.02 66.93
N SER A 607 -9.80 11.62 66.89
CA SER A 607 -10.51 11.07 68.05
C SER A 607 -10.75 9.58 67.90
N PHE A 608 -10.51 8.82 68.96
CA PHE A 608 -10.72 7.37 69.02
C PHE A 608 -11.32 6.94 70.37
N PRO A 609 -12.06 5.82 70.46
CA PRO A 609 -12.51 5.25 71.73
C PRO A 609 -11.32 4.85 72.60
N LYS A 610 -11.30 5.25 73.88
CA LYS A 610 -10.15 4.96 74.78
C LYS A 610 -9.86 3.46 74.92
N VAL A 611 -10.89 2.61 74.78
CA VAL A 611 -10.79 1.14 74.81
C VAL A 611 -10.04 0.55 73.61
N GLN A 612 -9.86 1.32 72.52
CA GLN A 612 -9.17 0.90 71.29
C GLN A 612 -7.75 1.49 71.17
N LYS A 613 -7.16 1.97 72.27
CA LYS A 613 -5.79 2.55 72.27
C LYS A 613 -4.71 1.60 71.70
N GLU A 614 -4.83 0.29 71.92
CA GLU A 614 -3.86 -0.67 71.39
C GLU A 614 -3.91 -0.74 69.85
N ILE A 615 -5.10 -0.63 69.26
CA ILE A 615 -5.27 -0.58 67.79
C ILE A 615 -4.60 0.69 67.24
N VAL A 616 -4.73 1.81 67.95
CA VAL A 616 -4.02 3.06 67.60
C VAL A 616 -2.51 2.86 67.64
N TYR A 617 -1.97 2.20 68.66
CA TYR A 617 -0.54 1.92 68.77
C TYR A 617 -0.02 0.97 67.69
N GLU A 618 -0.82 -0.02 67.29
CA GLU A 618 -0.51 -0.92 66.18
C GLU A 618 -0.49 -0.18 64.83
N ILE A 619 -1.51 0.63 64.54
CA ILE A 619 -1.56 1.40 63.29
C ILE A 619 -0.37 2.36 63.19
N LEU A 620 -0.09 3.08 64.27
CA LEU A 620 1.00 4.06 64.34
C LEU A 620 2.39 3.44 64.51
N CYS A 621 2.50 2.11 64.69
CA CYS A 621 3.74 1.40 64.97
C CYS A 621 4.52 2.03 66.14
N ILE A 622 3.85 2.31 67.26
CA ILE A 622 4.49 2.92 68.45
C ILE A 622 5.32 1.87 69.19
N SER A 623 6.59 2.19 69.46
CA SER A 623 7.53 1.32 70.19
C SER A 623 7.06 1.06 71.63
N ALA A 624 7.48 -0.05 72.22
CA ALA A 624 7.06 -0.42 73.58
C ALA A 624 7.45 0.66 74.61
N GLU A 625 8.60 1.30 74.42
CA GLU A 625 9.11 2.37 75.28
C GLU A 625 8.26 3.64 75.15
N ALA A 626 7.86 4.00 73.92
CA ALA A 626 7.02 5.16 73.66
C ALA A 626 5.58 4.96 74.17
N ARG A 627 5.03 3.74 74.13
CA ARG A 627 3.66 3.46 74.61
C ARG A 627 3.45 3.89 76.06
N GLN A 628 4.44 3.69 76.93
CA GLN A 628 4.33 4.11 78.33
C GLN A 628 4.17 5.63 78.49
N ILE A 629 4.82 6.42 77.63
CA ILE A 629 4.71 7.88 77.61
C ILE A 629 3.31 8.29 77.11
N PHE A 630 2.85 7.67 76.02
CA PHE A 630 1.53 7.94 75.45
C PHE A 630 0.40 7.56 76.43
N ASP A 631 0.52 6.44 77.14
CA ASP A 631 -0.45 6.00 78.17
C ASP A 631 -0.55 7.02 79.30
N ASN A 632 0.58 7.45 79.86
CA ASN A 632 0.62 8.45 80.94
C ASN A 632 -0.07 9.76 80.52
N MET A 633 0.12 10.19 79.28
CA MET A 633 -0.51 11.40 78.74
C MET A 633 -2.02 11.21 78.57
N LEU A 634 -2.44 10.12 77.90
CA LEU A 634 -3.86 9.82 77.67
C LEU A 634 -4.66 9.62 78.96
N ASP A 635 -4.04 9.03 79.99
CA ASP A 635 -4.65 8.84 81.32
C ASP A 635 -4.73 10.15 82.11
N SER A 636 -3.78 11.06 81.90
CA SER A 636 -3.77 12.41 82.49
C SER A 636 -4.65 13.41 81.72
N GLY A 637 -5.34 12.98 80.66
CA GLY A 637 -6.16 13.84 79.81
C GLY A 637 -5.34 14.78 78.92
N ILE A 638 -4.04 14.52 78.76
CA ILE A 638 -3.14 15.27 77.89
C ILE A 638 -3.14 14.59 76.51
N GLN A 639 -3.26 15.39 75.45
CA GLN A 639 -3.22 14.89 74.08
C GLN A 639 -1.76 14.65 73.64
N PRO A 640 -1.36 13.40 73.34
CA PRO A 640 -0.02 13.12 72.84
C PRO A 640 0.14 13.51 71.37
N VAL A 641 1.37 13.83 70.98
CA VAL A 641 1.79 14.10 69.60
C VAL A 641 2.57 12.91 69.04
N ALA A 642 1.99 12.26 68.04
CA ALA A 642 2.64 11.24 67.22
C ALA A 642 3.12 11.86 65.91
N ASN A 643 4.44 11.98 65.74
CA ASN A 643 5.03 12.39 64.47
C ASN A 643 5.05 11.20 63.50
N ILE A 644 4.09 11.17 62.57
CA ILE A 644 3.89 10.05 61.64
C ILE A 644 4.84 10.07 60.44
N ASN A 645 5.75 11.05 60.37
CA ASN A 645 6.89 10.97 59.45
C ASN A 645 7.90 9.89 59.87
N TYR A 646 7.79 9.36 61.09
CA TYR A 646 8.59 8.25 61.58
C TYR A 646 7.78 6.96 61.64
N ASN A 647 8.41 5.86 61.25
CA ASN A 647 7.87 4.51 61.36
C ASN A 647 9.04 3.55 61.64
N PRO A 648 9.18 2.98 62.84
CA PRO A 648 8.29 3.11 64.01
C PRO A 648 8.40 4.48 64.71
N ILE A 649 7.37 4.83 65.51
CA ILE A 649 7.39 6.02 66.39
C ILE A 649 8.02 5.62 67.73
N ILE A 650 9.18 6.20 68.04
CA ILE A 650 9.99 5.83 69.22
C ILE A 650 9.92 6.83 70.39
N THR A 651 9.31 8.00 70.18
CA THR A 651 9.09 9.01 71.22
C THR A 651 7.86 9.87 70.90
N GLU A 652 7.29 10.50 71.92
CA GLU A 652 6.28 11.56 71.76
C GLU A 652 6.96 12.87 71.34
N GLY A 653 6.26 13.68 70.53
CA GLY A 653 6.67 15.03 70.16
C GLY A 653 6.84 15.25 68.65
N TYR A 654 7.27 16.47 68.28
CA TYR A 654 7.39 16.94 66.89
C TYR A 654 8.75 16.68 66.21
N VAL A 655 9.77 16.22 66.96
CA VAL A 655 11.23 16.44 66.75
C VAL A 655 11.78 15.81 65.43
N ASP A 656 12.63 16.43 64.57
CA ASP A 656 13.86 17.27 64.69
C ASP A 656 13.83 18.62 63.90
N THR A 657 14.81 19.51 64.18
CA THR A 657 15.10 20.83 63.55
C THR A 657 15.53 20.81 62.09
N ILE A 658 15.61 19.64 61.46
CA ILE A 658 15.88 19.50 60.03
C ILE A 658 14.60 18.92 59.41
N PRO A 659 13.84 19.68 58.62
CA PRO A 659 12.71 19.10 57.90
C PRO A 659 13.27 18.02 56.98
N ARG A 660 13.02 16.74 57.29
CA ARG A 660 13.11 15.71 56.24
C ARG A 660 12.17 16.16 55.14
N GLN A 661 12.70 16.33 53.93
CA GLN A 661 11.86 16.41 52.75
C GLN A 661 10.90 15.22 52.80
N GLN A 662 9.61 15.45 52.60
CA GLN A 662 8.62 14.37 52.49
C GLN A 662 9.13 13.39 51.43
N THR A 663 9.61 12.23 51.86
CA THR A 663 9.97 11.15 50.94
C THR A 663 8.71 10.40 50.55
N SER A 664 8.74 9.69 49.43
CA SER A 664 7.67 8.78 49.02
C SER A 664 7.27 7.82 50.15
N GLU A 665 8.25 7.31 50.92
CA GLU A 665 8.02 6.46 52.09
C GLU A 665 7.22 7.15 53.21
N SER A 666 7.53 8.41 53.54
CA SER A 666 6.76 9.17 54.53
C SER A 666 5.32 9.38 54.06
N TRP A 667 5.10 9.60 52.76
CA TRP A 667 3.79 9.83 52.19
C TRP A 667 2.94 8.55 52.19
N GLU A 668 3.55 7.41 51.83
CA GLU A 668 2.91 6.11 51.92
C GLU A 668 2.55 5.74 53.37
N ASN A 669 3.41 6.05 54.33
CA ASN A 669 3.11 5.83 55.75
C ASN A 669 1.95 6.71 56.23
N MET A 670 1.93 7.99 55.85
CA MET A 670 0.82 8.90 56.17
C MET A 670 -0.50 8.40 55.58
N TYR A 671 -0.51 8.00 54.31
CA TYR A 671 -1.69 7.43 53.67
C TYR A 671 -2.15 6.13 54.35
N ARG A 672 -1.23 5.20 54.64
CA ARG A 672 -1.51 3.96 55.37
C ARG A 672 -2.18 4.24 56.70
N ILE A 673 -1.61 5.13 57.50
CA ILE A 673 -2.15 5.51 58.81
C ILE A 673 -3.52 6.13 58.65
N ARG A 674 -3.70 7.08 57.72
CA ARG A 674 -4.99 7.77 57.53
C ARG A 674 -6.09 6.84 57.07
N LYS A 675 -5.79 5.96 56.12
CA LYS A 675 -6.73 4.96 55.63
C LYS A 675 -7.18 4.02 56.75
N ARG A 676 -6.23 3.49 57.54
CA ARG A 676 -6.54 2.63 58.69
C ARG A 676 -7.34 3.38 59.76
N PHE A 677 -7.02 4.64 60.06
CA PHE A 677 -7.80 5.47 60.99
C PHE A 677 -9.24 5.67 60.48
N TYR A 678 -9.42 5.94 59.19
CA TYR A 678 -10.74 6.08 58.59
C TYR A 678 -11.56 4.77 58.66
N GLU A 679 -10.93 3.63 58.33
CA GLU A 679 -11.54 2.28 58.40
C GLU A 679 -11.99 1.90 59.83
N GLU A 680 -11.20 2.26 60.85
CA GLU A 680 -11.53 2.00 62.26
C GLU A 680 -12.43 3.08 62.90
N ALA A 681 -12.95 4.02 62.11
CA ALA A 681 -13.78 5.14 62.56
C ALA A 681 -13.07 6.07 63.59
N PHE A 682 -11.76 6.25 63.43
CA PHE A 682 -10.94 7.24 64.14
C PHE A 682 -10.88 8.53 63.32
N TYR A 683 -11.92 9.34 63.44
CA TYR A 683 -12.09 10.50 62.59
C TYR A 683 -11.30 11.72 63.05
N ARG A 684 -10.95 12.56 62.07
CA ARG A 684 -10.35 13.87 62.31
C ARG A 684 -11.32 14.77 63.05
N LEU A 685 -10.80 15.52 64.01
CA LEU A 685 -11.52 16.62 64.64
C LEU A 685 -11.25 17.88 63.84
N TYR A 686 -12.32 18.50 63.31
CA TYR A 686 -12.29 19.75 62.56
C TYR A 686 -12.45 20.97 63.48
#